data_AF-A0A812NV69-F1
#
_entry.id   AF-A0A812NV69-F1
#
_cell.length_a   1.000
_cell.length_b   1.000
_cell.length_c   1.000
_cell.angle_alpha   90.00
_cell.angle_beta   90.00
_cell.angle_gamma   90.00
#
_symmetry.space_group_name_H-M   'P 1'
#
loop_
_entity.id
_entity.type
_entity.pdbx_description
1 polymer ?
#
loop_
_entity_poly.entity_id
_entity_poly.type
_entity_poly.pdbx_seq_one_letter_code
_entity_poly.pdbx_strand_id
1 'polypeptide(L)'
;MSDALKENLWPVVITSLLTVLVGICGYVAVGIQNGLTSATSTLVVVQKDQVKLATQMSTLTSAVERLDTRQGELRLDMAARKANAFTAQEGNAVQLRISGNTALINEILRDNQKTLEQLQKEDERLPAVSRASMFEYDYEPESYAGDRVGCLRMFVLLVVFLLGSLGFLVAVRAAEQPTPPQPAVTVTARGGAYYRVLIDGDEVSKHSTQHKAHERAANEALANPDAAVEVRYEVRYEFTAVKPAPTPEPEPKPDPEPEPTAGAVTGERLKLVGGYQIPFTGVGGNNARYSGPGLDYDADRRAWVVRYGVGGHIAELIEQGPPGAGEPATWPELAIGRSGKPFATVDKIGPAGVLWLDADTVLCSGRKSYRSGFTADWLATLNLATGEERIIPMANPGADEQANFHMLQAFGAGLLRIPQPWADVHTGGRTIGAGRGGYDVLGSPLGPALAAINLDDPYPKRVLIDHPKETPAPRNPRYQFADSDRARLPMWRDPVGGRGYWIAGDCGQPAWVIGRALVFPASQVDGTIDYRAQGDRGGNLGHFGVEDPTVFYNTNDGPNRGDHQSETRNASLPPAVLRHRLYSYDPAQLAEVLAGEREPHACEPTISDFPLPEGARLVGLHYDESRGLLWALLRDVIDGKKPVLAAYTITQTEGE
;
A
#
# COMPACT_ATOMS: atom_id res chain seq x y z
N MET A 1 1.42 -73.94 57.32
CA MET A 1 0.78 -73.34 56.12
C MET A 1 1.35 -74.04 54.91
N SER A 2 0.52 -74.86 54.27
CA SER A 2 0.87 -75.73 53.14
C SER A 2 1.09 -74.93 51.86
N ASP A 3 1.75 -75.53 50.87
CA ASP A 3 2.09 -74.91 49.59
C ASP A 3 0.87 -74.35 48.83
N ALA A 4 -0.33 -74.85 49.12
CA ALA A 4 -1.61 -74.31 48.64
C ALA A 4 -1.89 -72.85 49.08
N LEU A 5 -1.31 -72.40 50.20
CA LEU A 5 -1.44 -71.00 50.65
C LEU A 5 -0.39 -70.09 49.99
N LYS A 6 0.71 -70.61 49.44
CA LYS A 6 1.69 -69.81 48.69
C LYS A 6 1.24 -69.56 47.27
N GLU A 7 0.60 -70.54 46.62
CA GLU A 7 0.15 -70.41 45.23
C GLU A 7 -1.04 -69.44 45.08
N ASN A 8 -1.90 -69.31 46.09
CA ASN A 8 -3.08 -68.43 46.01
C ASN A 8 -2.86 -67.03 46.58
N LEU A 9 -1.96 -66.86 47.57
CA LEU A 9 -1.76 -65.57 48.22
C LEU A 9 -0.78 -64.67 47.44
N TRP A 10 0.20 -65.27 46.75
CA TRP A 10 1.24 -64.51 46.04
C TRP A 10 0.72 -63.70 44.85
N PRO A 11 -0.19 -64.22 44.00
CA PRO A 11 -0.78 -63.43 42.92
C PRO A 11 -1.61 -62.25 43.46
N VAL A 12 -2.31 -62.42 44.58
CA VAL A 12 -3.14 -61.37 45.21
C VAL A 12 -2.26 -60.26 45.79
N VAL A 13 -1.15 -60.62 46.44
CA VAL A 13 -0.17 -59.65 46.97
C VAL A 13 0.51 -58.89 45.83
N ILE A 14 0.93 -59.57 44.77
CA ILE A 14 1.54 -58.94 43.59
C ILE A 14 0.56 -58.00 42.88
N THR A 15 -0.70 -58.42 42.70
CA THR A 15 -1.74 -57.61 42.06
C THR A 15 -2.06 -56.37 42.90
N SER A 16 -2.10 -56.51 44.22
CA SER A 16 -2.33 -55.38 45.14
C SER A 16 -1.17 -54.39 45.11
N LEU A 17 0.08 -54.88 45.10
CA LEU A 17 1.27 -54.04 44.96
C LEU A 17 1.32 -53.30 43.61
N LEU A 18 0.98 -53.97 42.51
CA LEU A 18 0.90 -53.35 41.18
C LEU A 18 -0.20 -52.28 41.13
N THR A 19 -1.35 -52.53 41.75
CA THR A 19 -2.45 -51.56 41.81
C THR A 19 -2.05 -50.30 42.57
N VAL A 20 -1.34 -50.45 43.70
CA VAL A 20 -0.79 -49.32 44.47
C VAL A 20 0.26 -48.56 43.67
N LEU A 21 1.16 -49.26 42.97
CA LEU A 21 2.17 -48.65 42.10
C LEU A 21 1.56 -47.86 40.94
N VAL A 22 0.53 -48.39 40.28
CA VAL A 22 -0.20 -47.68 39.21
C VAL A 22 -0.92 -46.45 39.77
N GLY A 23 -1.51 -46.54 40.97
CA GLY A 23 -2.12 -45.41 41.66
C GLY A 23 -1.12 -44.29 41.98
N ILE A 24 0.07 -44.65 42.47
CA ILE A 24 1.16 -43.70 42.76
C ILE A 24 1.66 -43.05 41.48
N CYS A 25 1.90 -43.82 40.41
CA CYS A 25 2.31 -43.27 39.12
C CYS A 25 1.25 -42.34 38.51
N GLY A 26 -0.04 -42.67 38.63
CA GLY A 26 -1.13 -41.80 38.22
C GLY A 26 -1.18 -40.50 39.01
N TYR A 27 -1.01 -40.56 40.33
CA TYR A 27 -0.99 -39.38 41.19
C TYR A 27 0.20 -38.45 40.90
N VAL A 28 1.38 -39.03 40.64
CA VAL A 28 2.58 -38.29 40.22
C VAL A 28 2.38 -37.66 38.83
N ALA A 29 1.79 -38.38 37.88
CA ALA A 29 1.51 -37.86 36.54
C ALA A 29 0.52 -36.67 36.57
N VAL A 30 -0.55 -36.76 37.38
CA VAL A 30 -1.50 -35.65 37.58
C VAL A 30 -0.84 -34.46 38.28
N GLY A 31 0.04 -34.70 39.25
CA GLY A 31 0.84 -33.65 39.90
C GLY A 31 1.78 -32.94 38.91
N ILE A 32 2.47 -33.68 38.06
CA ILE A 32 3.35 -33.15 37.00
C ILE A 32 2.52 -32.35 35.97
N GLN A 33 1.36 -32.85 35.56
CA GLN A 33 0.49 -32.18 34.59
C GLN A 33 -0.09 -30.87 35.14
N ASN A 34 -0.52 -30.87 36.41
CA ASN A 34 -1.01 -29.65 37.07
C ASN A 34 0.11 -28.62 37.30
N GLY A 35 1.32 -29.09 37.64
CA GLY A 35 2.52 -28.25 37.75
C GLY A 35 2.92 -27.63 36.40
N LEU A 36 2.90 -28.42 35.32
CA LEU A 36 3.17 -27.95 33.96
C LEU A 36 2.15 -26.90 33.50
N THR A 37 0.87 -27.08 33.81
CA THR A 37 -0.20 -26.15 33.43
C THR A 37 -0.10 -24.81 34.17
N SER A 38 0.30 -24.84 35.44
CA SER A 38 0.57 -23.63 36.23
C SER A 38 1.84 -22.90 35.72
N ALA A 39 2.89 -23.66 35.38
CA ALA A 39 4.13 -23.09 34.85
C ALA A 39 3.97 -22.49 33.44
N THR A 40 3.18 -23.09 32.54
CA THR A 40 2.87 -22.49 31.23
C THR A 40 2.04 -21.22 31.37
N SER A 41 1.15 -21.14 32.36
CA SER A 41 0.35 -19.93 32.62
C SER A 41 1.25 -18.74 32.98
N THR A 42 2.21 -18.95 33.89
CA THR A 42 3.17 -17.91 34.30
C THR A 42 4.18 -17.59 33.19
N LEU A 43 4.65 -18.60 32.45
CA LEU A 43 5.56 -18.39 31.30
C LEU A 43 4.90 -17.58 30.18
N VAL A 44 3.59 -17.79 29.93
CA VAL A 44 2.81 -17.05 28.94
C VAL A 44 2.60 -15.59 29.36
N VAL A 45 2.44 -15.30 30.67
CA VAL A 45 2.37 -13.91 31.16
C VAL A 45 3.73 -13.22 31.01
N VAL A 46 4.82 -13.88 31.42
CA VAL A 46 6.17 -13.32 31.28
C VAL A 46 6.57 -13.12 29.81
N GLN A 47 6.23 -14.05 28.91
CA GLN A 47 6.45 -13.88 27.47
C GLN A 47 5.60 -12.74 26.89
N LYS A 48 4.35 -12.57 27.31
CA LYS A 48 3.52 -11.44 26.88
C LYS A 48 4.08 -10.10 27.34
N ASP A 49 4.57 -10.03 28.58
CA ASP A 49 5.18 -8.81 29.12
C ASP A 49 6.54 -8.51 28.46
N GLN A 50 7.34 -9.52 28.13
CA GLN A 50 8.57 -9.32 27.35
C GLN A 50 8.31 -8.91 25.90
N VAL A 51 7.29 -9.47 25.24
CA VAL A 51 6.88 -9.03 23.90
C VAL A 51 6.36 -7.59 23.94
N LYS A 52 5.60 -7.22 24.98
CA LYS A 52 5.13 -5.85 25.20
C LYS A 52 6.29 -4.88 25.42
N LEU A 53 7.28 -5.24 26.25
CA LEU A 53 8.47 -4.43 26.49
C LEU A 53 9.35 -4.30 25.24
N ALA A 54 9.53 -5.38 24.47
CA ALA A 54 10.27 -5.35 23.20
C ALA A 54 9.57 -4.46 22.16
N THR A 55 8.23 -4.48 22.12
CA THR A 55 7.42 -3.60 21.26
C THR A 55 7.57 -2.14 21.69
N GLN A 56 7.54 -1.85 22.99
CA GLN A 56 7.76 -0.51 23.52
C GLN A 56 9.18 0.01 23.23
N MET A 57 10.21 -0.83 23.40
CA MET A 57 11.59 -0.48 23.05
C MET A 57 11.76 -0.24 21.55
N SER A 58 11.18 -1.08 20.68
CA SER A 58 11.18 -0.87 19.23
C SER A 58 10.51 0.44 18.82
N THR A 59 9.39 0.76 19.49
CA THR A 59 8.67 2.04 19.29
C THR A 59 9.52 3.24 19.70
N LEU A 60 10.25 3.12 20.82
CA LEU A 60 11.14 4.16 21.33
C LEU A 60 12.35 4.36 20.42
N THR A 61 13.00 3.27 19.97
CA THR A 61 14.12 3.33 19.01
C THR A 61 13.68 4.00 17.71
N SER A 62 12.52 3.62 17.18
CA SER A 62 11.94 4.27 15.99
C SER A 62 11.64 5.75 16.21
N ALA A 63 11.23 6.15 17.42
CA ALA A 63 11.01 7.56 17.75
C ALA A 63 12.32 8.35 17.83
N VAL A 64 13.39 7.76 18.35
CA VAL A 64 14.73 8.36 18.39
C VAL A 64 15.30 8.54 16.98
N GLU A 65 15.17 7.52 16.11
CA GLU A 65 15.62 7.61 14.71
C GLU A 65 14.86 8.68 13.91
N ARG A 66 13.55 8.82 14.16
CA ARG A 66 12.73 9.90 13.58
C ARG A 66 13.18 11.28 14.05
N LEU A 67 13.52 11.43 15.34
CA LEU A 67 14.02 12.69 15.88
C LEU A 67 15.38 13.05 15.30
N ASP A 68 16.29 12.08 15.15
CA ASP A 68 17.62 12.30 14.58
C ASP A 68 17.54 12.68 13.09
N THR A 69 16.69 11.98 12.34
CA THR A 69 16.38 12.30 10.93
C THR A 69 15.82 13.71 10.80
N ARG A 70 14.83 14.07 11.64
CA ARG A 70 14.22 15.39 11.62
C ARG A 70 15.20 16.50 12.00
N GLN A 71 16.10 16.22 12.95
CA GLN A 71 17.18 17.13 13.32
C GLN A 71 18.19 17.30 12.19
N GLY A 72 18.48 16.24 11.43
CA GLY A 72 19.28 16.29 10.20
C GLY A 72 18.66 17.14 9.11
N GLU A 73 17.36 16.95 8.82
CA GLU A 73 16.60 17.76 7.86
C GLU A 73 16.56 19.23 8.25
N LEU A 74 16.31 19.55 9.52
CA LEU A 74 16.32 20.93 10.03
C LEU A 74 17.70 21.58 9.88
N ARG A 75 18.79 20.83 10.10
CA ARG A 75 20.16 21.33 9.87
C ARG A 75 20.41 21.60 8.39
N LEU A 76 19.94 20.73 7.50
CA LEU A 76 20.08 20.90 6.05
C LEU A 76 19.23 22.07 5.52
N ASP A 77 17.99 22.22 5.97
CA ASP A 77 17.11 23.36 5.60
C ASP A 77 17.70 24.68 6.12
N MET A 78 18.18 24.73 7.37
CA MET A 78 18.89 25.91 7.88
C MET A 78 20.17 26.22 7.09
N ALA A 79 20.92 25.21 6.66
CA ALA A 79 22.11 25.39 5.84
C ALA A 79 21.76 25.89 4.43
N ALA A 80 20.70 25.35 3.81
CA ALA A 80 20.21 25.77 2.51
C ALA A 80 19.65 27.21 2.54
N ARG A 81 18.91 27.57 3.60
CA ARG A 81 18.43 28.95 3.81
C ARG A 81 19.59 29.92 4.06
N LYS A 82 20.63 29.51 4.80
CA LYS A 82 21.86 30.30 4.95
C LYS A 82 22.60 30.48 3.62
N ALA A 83 22.69 29.43 2.81
CA ALA A 83 23.32 29.50 1.49
C ALA A 83 22.55 30.44 0.56
N ASN A 84 21.23 30.30 0.47
CA ASN A 84 20.37 31.16 -0.36
C ASN A 84 20.33 32.62 0.11
N ALA A 85 20.40 32.86 1.43
CA ALA A 85 20.55 34.22 1.97
C ALA A 85 21.92 34.84 1.60
N PHE A 86 22.96 34.02 1.41
CA PHE A 86 24.29 34.47 0.97
C PHE A 86 24.33 34.78 -0.53
N THR A 87 23.65 34.00 -1.37
CA THR A 87 23.56 34.25 -2.83
C THR A 87 22.69 35.45 -3.19
N ALA A 88 21.78 35.86 -2.30
CA ALA A 88 20.87 36.99 -2.52
C ALA A 88 21.46 38.36 -2.08
N GLN A 89 22.65 38.40 -1.47
CA GLN A 89 23.22 39.61 -0.88
C GLN A 89 24.71 39.82 -1.25
N GLU A 90 25.01 39.96 -2.54
CA GLU A 90 26.13 40.79 -2.96
C GLU A 90 25.74 42.27 -2.82
N GLY A 91 25.99 42.85 -1.64
CA GLY A 91 25.87 44.29 -1.43
C GLY A 91 25.41 44.68 -0.02
N ASN A 92 26.38 45.07 0.81
CA ASN A 92 26.28 45.73 2.13
C ASN A 92 25.92 44.85 3.34
N ALA A 93 26.82 44.92 4.33
CA ALA A 93 26.74 44.27 5.62
C ALA A 93 25.54 44.78 6.45
N VAL A 94 24.62 43.87 6.78
CA VAL A 94 23.61 44.08 7.82
C VAL A 94 23.80 43.01 8.89
N GLN A 95 24.07 43.46 10.12
CA GLN A 95 24.10 42.61 11.31
C GLN A 95 22.66 42.15 11.64
N LEU A 96 22.26 40.97 11.15
CA LEU A 96 21.02 40.32 11.56
C LEU A 96 21.24 39.55 12.87
N ARG A 97 20.86 40.18 13.99
CA ARG A 97 20.78 39.55 15.32
C ARG A 97 19.47 38.73 15.38
N ILE A 98 19.54 37.46 15.02
CA ILE A 98 18.40 36.53 15.18
C ILE A 98 18.34 36.13 16.67
N SER A 99 17.45 36.77 17.43
CA SER A 99 17.01 36.25 18.73
C SER A 99 16.14 35.03 18.49
N GLY A 100 16.75 33.84 18.56
CA GLY A 100 16.02 32.57 18.50
C GLY A 100 14.94 32.54 19.58
N ASN A 101 13.74 32.09 19.19
CA ASN A 101 12.55 32.07 20.03
C ASN A 101 12.73 31.08 21.20
N THR A 102 13.36 31.57 22.27
CA THR A 102 13.65 30.84 23.52
C THR A 102 12.36 30.29 24.14
N ALA A 103 11.20 30.87 23.83
CA ALA A 103 9.91 30.41 24.32
C ALA A 103 9.54 29.01 23.79
N LEU A 104 9.76 28.73 22.49
CA LEU A 104 9.42 27.43 21.89
C LEU A 104 10.34 26.32 22.40
N ILE A 105 11.64 26.60 22.55
CA ILE A 105 12.60 25.64 23.12
C ILE A 105 12.27 25.36 24.59
N ASN A 106 11.91 26.41 25.36
CA ASN A 106 11.52 26.26 26.76
C ASN A 106 10.15 25.58 26.94
N GLU A 107 9.29 25.59 25.93
CA GLU A 107 8.01 24.86 25.91
C GLU A 107 8.24 23.37 25.65
N ILE A 108 9.05 23.02 24.65
CA ILE A 108 9.46 21.63 24.35
C ILE A 108 10.20 21.01 25.55
N LEU A 109 11.10 21.76 26.19
CA LEU A 109 11.79 21.28 27.39
C LEU A 109 10.83 21.07 28.58
N ARG A 110 9.82 21.92 28.73
CA ARG A 110 8.78 21.77 29.76
C ARG A 110 7.91 20.53 29.54
N ASP A 111 7.54 20.26 28.29
CA ASP A 111 6.70 19.10 27.97
C ASP A 111 7.49 17.79 28.14
N ASN A 112 8.76 17.76 27.74
CA ASN A 112 9.64 16.62 28.00
C ASN A 112 9.87 16.38 29.50
N GLN A 113 10.02 17.44 30.29
CA GLN A 113 10.14 17.35 31.76
C GLN A 113 8.88 16.72 32.38
N LYS A 114 7.68 17.13 31.93
CA LYS A 114 6.41 16.55 32.41
C LYS A 114 6.28 15.07 32.06
N THR A 115 6.68 14.67 30.86
CA THR A 115 6.68 13.25 30.46
C THR A 115 7.64 12.43 31.32
N LEU A 116 8.82 12.98 31.64
CA LEU A 116 9.79 12.32 32.52
C LEU A 116 9.24 12.16 33.96
N GLU A 117 8.63 13.20 34.51
CA GLU A 117 8.00 13.16 35.84
C GLU A 117 6.83 12.17 35.90
N GLN A 118 6.07 12.02 34.81
CA GLN A 118 4.99 11.06 34.72
C GLN A 118 5.50 9.62 34.72
N LEU A 119 6.58 9.34 33.98
CA LEU A 119 7.24 8.04 33.97
C LEU A 119 7.86 7.70 35.34
N GLN A 120 8.45 8.68 36.02
CA GLN A 120 8.97 8.50 37.39
C GLN A 120 7.85 8.19 38.39
N LYS A 121 6.69 8.86 38.28
CA LYS A 121 5.51 8.54 39.11
C LYS A 121 4.91 7.17 38.80
N GLU A 122 4.99 6.71 37.56
CA GLU A 122 4.57 5.36 37.18
C GLU A 122 5.53 4.29 37.71
N ASP A 123 6.84 4.58 37.72
CA ASP A 123 7.86 3.72 38.36
C ASP A 123 7.69 3.66 39.89
N GLU A 124 7.36 4.78 40.54
CA GLU A 124 7.05 4.82 41.98
C GLU A 124 5.74 4.11 42.36
N ARG A 125 4.81 3.96 41.40
CA ARG A 125 3.54 3.24 41.58
C ARG A 125 3.67 1.73 41.46
N LEU A 126 4.83 1.22 41.02
CA LEU A 126 5.10 -0.22 41.03
C LEU A 126 5.28 -0.70 42.49
N PRO A 127 4.59 -1.76 42.92
CA PRO A 127 4.68 -2.24 44.30
C PRO A 127 6.11 -2.68 44.64
N ALA A 128 6.55 -2.32 45.86
CA ALA A 128 7.90 -2.56 46.39
C ALA A 128 8.36 -4.03 46.38
N VAL A 129 7.45 -4.98 46.17
CA VAL A 129 7.76 -6.42 46.04
C VAL A 129 8.59 -6.74 44.78
N SER A 130 8.66 -5.83 43.80
CA SER A 130 9.52 -5.98 42.61
C SER A 130 10.92 -5.37 42.76
N ARG A 131 11.17 -4.55 43.79
CA ARG A 131 12.47 -3.88 44.00
C ARG A 131 13.43 -4.64 44.93
N ALA A 132 12.97 -5.74 45.57
CA ALA A 132 13.75 -6.46 46.59
C ALA A 132 14.28 -7.85 46.17
N SER A 133 14.19 -8.24 44.89
CA SER A 133 14.65 -9.56 44.41
C SER A 133 15.70 -9.51 43.30
N MET A 134 16.29 -8.35 43.06
CA MET A 134 17.45 -8.18 42.19
C MET A 134 18.54 -7.50 43.00
N PHE A 135 19.64 -8.20 43.29
CA PHE A 135 20.82 -7.79 44.08
C PHE A 135 20.72 -7.97 45.60
N GLU A 136 20.81 -9.22 46.06
CA GLU A 136 21.77 -9.70 47.10
C GLU A 136 21.41 -11.15 47.41
N TYR A 137 22.30 -12.08 47.07
CA TYR A 137 22.30 -13.42 47.64
C TYR A 137 23.65 -13.61 48.31
N ASP A 138 23.70 -13.32 49.61
CA ASP A 138 24.72 -13.88 50.49
C ASP A 138 24.55 -15.39 50.52
N TYR A 139 25.64 -16.08 50.21
CA TYR A 139 25.69 -17.52 50.00
C TYR A 139 26.18 -18.16 51.31
N GLU A 140 25.28 -18.60 52.18
CA GLU A 140 25.65 -19.56 53.24
C GLU A 140 25.56 -20.99 52.69
N PRO A 141 26.64 -21.80 52.82
CA PRO A 141 26.72 -23.09 52.17
C PRO A 141 26.31 -24.21 53.12
N GLU A 142 25.02 -24.56 53.20
CA GLU A 142 24.66 -25.87 53.73
C GLU A 142 23.35 -26.41 53.12
N SER A 143 23.49 -27.53 52.41
CA SER A 143 22.45 -28.43 51.86
C SER A 143 21.77 -28.03 50.53
N TYR A 144 22.21 -28.60 49.41
CA TYR A 144 21.54 -29.77 48.80
C TYR A 144 22.26 -30.22 47.51
N ALA A 145 22.80 -31.43 47.56
CA ALA A 145 23.16 -32.20 46.37
C ALA A 145 21.86 -32.66 45.70
N GLY A 146 21.42 -31.99 44.62
CA GLY A 146 20.15 -32.35 44.03
C GLY A 146 19.68 -31.64 42.77
N ASP A 147 20.52 -31.00 41.96
CA ASP A 147 20.06 -30.57 40.62
C ASP A 147 21.16 -30.60 39.54
N ARG A 148 21.50 -31.82 39.09
CA ARG A 148 22.38 -32.04 37.93
C ARG A 148 21.63 -31.91 36.58
N VAL A 149 20.30 -31.81 36.60
CA VAL A 149 19.48 -31.78 35.38
C VAL A 149 19.27 -30.34 34.89
N GLY A 150 19.15 -29.37 35.81
CA GLY A 150 19.07 -27.95 35.47
C GLY A 150 20.34 -27.42 34.79
N CYS A 151 21.52 -27.79 35.29
CA CYS A 151 22.80 -27.36 34.71
C CYS A 151 23.04 -27.91 33.29
N LEU A 152 22.62 -29.15 33.04
CA LEU A 152 22.78 -29.77 31.71
C LEU A 152 21.85 -29.13 30.66
N ARG A 153 20.63 -28.72 31.06
CA ARG A 153 19.68 -28.03 30.16
C ARG A 153 20.16 -26.64 29.74
N MET A 154 20.74 -25.88 30.66
CA MET A 154 21.31 -24.55 30.38
C MET A 154 22.52 -24.65 29.44
N PHE A 155 23.36 -25.67 29.60
CA PHE A 155 24.54 -25.87 28.76
C PHE A 155 24.15 -26.21 27.29
N VAL A 156 23.14 -27.05 27.08
CA VAL A 156 22.68 -27.41 25.73
C VAL A 156 22.05 -26.22 25.00
N LEU A 157 21.28 -25.38 25.69
CA LEU A 157 20.69 -24.17 25.09
C LEU A 157 21.75 -23.14 24.67
N LEU A 158 22.81 -22.99 25.46
CA LEU A 158 23.92 -22.09 25.13
C LEU A 158 24.68 -22.55 23.88
N VAL A 159 24.92 -23.86 23.73
CA VAL A 159 25.64 -24.43 22.57
C VAL A 159 24.82 -24.30 21.28
N VAL A 160 23.51 -24.51 21.33
CA VAL A 160 22.62 -24.34 20.16
C VAL A 160 22.58 -22.88 19.71
N PHE A 161 22.54 -21.93 20.65
CA PHE A 161 22.53 -20.51 20.34
C PHE A 161 23.84 -20.02 19.68
N LEU A 162 24.99 -20.51 20.18
CA LEU A 162 26.30 -20.16 19.63
C LEU A 162 26.51 -20.73 18.21
N LEU A 163 26.01 -21.94 17.94
CA LEU A 163 26.12 -22.56 16.61
C LEU A 163 25.20 -21.90 15.57
N GLY A 164 24.00 -21.45 15.96
CA GLY A 164 23.11 -20.70 15.07
C GLY A 164 23.65 -19.32 14.68
N SER A 165 24.30 -18.63 15.63
CA SER A 165 24.88 -17.31 15.41
C SER A 165 26.08 -17.34 14.46
N LEU A 166 26.85 -18.44 14.47
CA LEU A 166 28.00 -18.63 13.59
C LEU A 166 27.59 -18.94 12.13
N GLY A 167 26.49 -19.67 11.94
CA GLY A 167 25.93 -19.94 10.60
C GLY A 167 25.40 -18.69 9.90
N PHE A 168 24.83 -17.74 10.66
CA PHE A 168 24.33 -16.47 10.13
C PHE A 168 25.47 -15.55 9.65
N LEU A 169 26.59 -15.52 10.37
CA LEU A 169 27.76 -14.68 10.01
C LEU A 169 28.50 -15.16 8.75
N VAL A 170 28.42 -16.46 8.44
CA VAL A 170 29.01 -17.04 7.22
C VAL A 170 28.13 -16.77 5.99
N ALA A 171 26.81 -16.72 6.15
CA ALA A 171 25.88 -16.42 5.06
C ALA A 171 25.94 -14.95 4.60
N VAL A 172 26.14 -14.01 5.52
CA VAL A 172 26.26 -12.57 5.21
C VAL A 172 27.55 -12.25 4.44
N ARG A 173 28.58 -13.08 4.55
CA ARG A 173 29.87 -12.86 3.86
C ARG A 173 29.94 -13.44 2.45
N ALA A 174 28.92 -14.20 2.01
CA ALA A 174 28.90 -14.88 0.72
C ALA A 174 28.10 -14.15 -0.37
N ALA A 175 27.52 -12.97 -0.08
CA ALA A 175 26.61 -12.25 -0.97
C ALA A 175 27.13 -10.87 -1.42
N GLU A 176 28.40 -10.79 -1.84
CA GLU A 176 28.92 -9.65 -2.59
C GLU A 176 29.34 -10.09 -3.99
N GLN A 177 28.61 -9.66 -5.02
CA GLN A 177 29.06 -9.67 -6.41
C GLN A 177 28.99 -8.25 -7.01
N PRO A 178 29.97 -7.84 -7.83
CA PRO A 178 30.07 -6.47 -8.34
C PRO A 178 29.25 -6.28 -9.62
N THR A 179 28.56 -5.15 -9.71
CA THR A 179 27.83 -4.68 -10.90
C THR A 179 28.81 -4.03 -11.91
N PRO A 180 28.62 -4.17 -13.23
CA PRO A 180 29.51 -3.57 -14.24
C PRO A 180 29.38 -2.03 -14.31
N PRO A 181 30.46 -1.30 -14.66
CA PRO A 181 30.47 0.15 -14.61
C PRO A 181 29.78 0.78 -15.84
N GLN A 182 28.94 1.78 -15.58
CA GLN A 182 28.53 2.77 -16.58
C GLN A 182 29.53 3.96 -16.59
N PRO A 183 29.66 4.69 -17.71
CA PRO A 183 30.66 5.75 -17.85
C PRO A 183 30.37 6.92 -16.91
N ALA A 184 31.21 7.06 -15.87
CA ALA A 184 31.08 8.10 -14.85
C ALA A 184 31.83 9.38 -15.25
N VAL A 185 31.13 10.52 -15.18
CA VAL A 185 31.77 11.82 -15.00
C VAL A 185 32.49 11.79 -13.65
N THR A 186 33.81 11.93 -13.67
CA THR A 186 34.62 11.84 -12.44
C THR A 186 34.62 13.19 -11.73
N VAL A 187 33.74 13.37 -10.75
CA VAL A 187 33.83 14.47 -9.79
C VAL A 187 34.79 14.05 -8.69
N THR A 188 35.94 14.73 -8.57
CA THR A 188 36.86 14.48 -7.46
C THR A 188 36.56 15.48 -6.35
N ALA A 189 35.93 15.01 -5.27
CA ALA A 189 35.78 15.80 -4.06
C ALA A 189 37.00 15.55 -3.14
N ARG A 190 37.71 16.61 -2.75
CA ARG A 190 38.67 16.55 -1.64
C ARG A 190 38.08 17.31 -0.48
N GLY A 191 37.74 16.59 0.59
CA GLY A 191 37.26 17.18 1.83
C GLY A 191 37.90 16.56 3.05
N GLY A 192 38.03 17.36 4.10
CA GLY A 192 38.56 16.93 5.39
C GLY A 192 37.86 17.69 6.51
N ALA A 193 37.56 17.00 7.59
CA ALA A 193 37.07 17.61 8.82
C ALA A 193 38.23 17.89 9.78
N TYR A 194 38.22 19.05 10.42
CA TYR A 194 39.25 19.44 11.38
C TYR A 194 38.68 20.26 12.52
N TYR A 195 39.38 20.26 13.65
CA TYR A 195 39.09 21.01 14.85
C TYR A 195 40.08 22.17 14.97
N ARG A 196 39.59 23.40 15.16
CA ARG A 196 40.38 24.61 15.36
C ARG A 196 40.31 25.00 16.84
N VAL A 197 41.46 25.32 17.43
CA VAL A 197 41.53 25.92 18.77
C VAL A 197 41.71 27.41 18.60
N LEU A 198 40.87 28.21 19.23
CA LEU A 198 40.84 29.66 19.14
C LEU A 198 41.10 30.25 20.53
N ILE A 199 41.82 31.37 20.58
CA ILE A 199 41.99 32.20 21.80
C ILE A 199 41.50 33.60 21.45
N ASP A 200 40.50 34.10 22.18
CA ASP A 200 39.84 35.40 21.94
C ASP A 200 39.35 35.59 20.50
N GLY A 201 39.03 34.48 19.83
CA GLY A 201 38.54 34.44 18.45
C GLY A 201 39.61 34.21 17.38
N ASP A 202 40.90 34.24 17.73
CA ASP A 202 42.01 34.01 16.81
C ASP A 202 42.45 32.53 16.83
N GLU A 203 42.63 31.91 15.66
CA GLU A 203 43.04 30.51 15.57
C GLU A 203 44.51 30.36 15.96
N VAL A 204 44.75 29.57 17.00
CA VAL A 204 46.11 29.25 17.48
C VAL A 204 46.57 27.86 17.05
N SER A 205 45.65 26.95 16.71
CA SER A 205 46.02 25.62 16.18
C SER A 205 44.87 24.90 15.48
N LYS A 206 45.22 23.88 14.67
CA LYS A 206 44.30 23.05 13.88
C LYS A 206 44.67 21.58 14.00
N HIS A 207 43.68 20.71 14.20
CA HIS A 207 43.87 19.29 14.49
C HIS A 207 42.90 18.44 13.67
N SER A 208 43.36 17.27 13.23
CA SER A 208 42.52 16.29 12.54
C SER A 208 41.70 15.40 13.49
N THR A 209 41.99 15.44 14.80
CA THR A 209 41.26 14.68 15.82
C THR A 209 40.84 15.55 16.99
N GLN A 210 39.65 15.27 17.53
CA GLN A 210 39.03 16.04 18.60
C GLN A 210 39.90 16.07 19.87
N HIS A 211 40.42 14.92 20.30
CA HIS A 211 41.17 14.81 21.55
C HIS A 211 42.41 15.72 21.58
N LYS A 212 43.19 15.79 20.49
CA LYS A 212 44.37 16.66 20.39
C LYS A 212 44.01 18.15 20.42
N ALA A 213 42.87 18.52 19.83
CA ALA A 213 42.36 19.89 19.91
C ALA A 213 41.99 20.29 21.34
N HIS A 214 41.31 19.40 22.07
CA HIS A 214 40.95 19.68 23.47
C HIS A 214 42.18 19.69 24.40
N GLU A 215 43.14 18.80 24.18
CA GLU A 215 44.40 18.81 24.93
C GLU A 215 45.15 20.13 24.71
N ARG A 216 45.25 20.59 23.45
CA ARG A 216 45.87 21.89 23.15
C ARG A 216 45.07 23.04 23.76
N ALA A 217 43.75 23.05 23.67
CA ALA A 217 42.91 24.07 24.27
C ALA A 217 43.06 24.15 25.80
N ALA A 218 43.15 23.00 26.47
CA ALA A 218 43.38 22.96 27.92
C ALA A 218 44.74 23.56 28.31
N ASN A 219 45.78 23.26 27.55
CA ASN A 219 47.12 23.84 27.78
C ASN A 219 47.14 25.36 27.53
N GLU A 220 46.42 25.85 26.52
CA GLU A 220 46.31 27.28 26.24
C GLU A 220 45.50 28.02 27.30
N ALA A 221 44.44 27.41 27.83
CA ALA A 221 43.64 27.97 28.92
C ALA A 221 44.45 28.07 30.23
N LEU A 222 45.35 27.11 30.47
CA LEU A 222 46.28 27.15 31.61
C LEU A 222 47.34 28.24 31.45
N ALA A 223 47.84 28.44 30.23
CA ALA A 223 48.85 29.46 29.93
C ALA A 223 48.27 30.89 29.91
N ASN A 224 46.98 31.04 29.57
CA ASN A 224 46.29 32.32 29.40
C ASN A 224 44.95 32.31 30.18
N PRO A 225 44.96 32.41 31.51
CA PRO A 225 43.77 32.22 32.35
C PRO A 225 42.66 33.26 32.13
N ASP A 226 43.01 34.43 31.57
CA ASP A 226 42.06 35.51 31.29
C ASP A 226 41.52 35.48 29.84
N ALA A 227 42.01 34.58 28.99
CA ALA A 227 41.62 34.51 27.59
C ALA A 227 40.51 33.47 27.34
N ALA A 228 39.58 33.79 26.43
CA ALA A 228 38.51 32.86 26.06
C ALA A 228 39.03 31.82 25.06
N VAL A 229 39.19 30.57 25.51
CA VAL A 229 39.64 29.46 24.66
C VAL A 229 38.46 28.63 24.14
N GLU A 230 38.34 28.48 22.82
CA GLU A 230 37.25 27.76 22.14
C GLU A 230 37.79 26.67 21.21
N VAL A 231 37.10 25.53 21.10
CA VAL A 231 37.35 24.52 20.06
C VAL A 231 36.20 24.51 19.06
N ARG A 232 36.46 24.83 17.78
CA ARG A 232 35.46 24.78 16.70
C ARG A 232 35.71 23.64 15.74
N TYR A 233 34.64 22.95 15.35
CA TYR A 233 34.67 21.94 14.30
C TYR A 233 34.33 22.56 12.94
N GLU A 234 35.16 22.33 11.93
CA GLU A 234 34.97 22.85 10.58
C GLU A 234 35.16 21.73 9.56
N VAL A 235 34.24 21.66 8.59
CA VAL A 235 34.29 20.73 7.47
C VAL A 235 34.44 21.53 6.19
N ARG A 236 35.50 21.31 5.42
CA ARG A 236 35.67 21.89 4.08
C ARG A 236 35.63 20.81 3.02
N TYR A 237 34.93 21.12 1.94
CA TYR A 237 34.95 20.37 0.69
C TYR A 237 35.39 21.31 -0.43
N GLU A 238 36.42 20.89 -1.18
CA GLU A 238 36.81 21.53 -2.43
C GLU A 238 36.36 20.62 -3.59
N PHE A 239 35.62 21.22 -4.53
CA PHE A 239 35.18 20.56 -5.74
C PHE A 239 35.98 21.13 -6.91
N THR A 240 36.75 20.27 -7.58
CA THR A 240 37.41 20.63 -8.84
C THR A 240 36.61 20.07 -10.00
N ALA A 241 35.84 20.92 -10.67
CA ALA A 241 35.19 20.55 -11.93
C ALA A 241 36.23 20.59 -13.05
N VAL A 242 36.46 19.46 -13.72
CA VAL A 242 37.24 19.44 -14.97
C VAL A 242 36.34 20.05 -16.04
N LYS A 243 36.70 21.23 -16.54
CA LYS A 243 36.01 21.91 -17.64
C LYS A 243 36.10 21.03 -18.90
N PRO A 244 34.99 20.56 -19.49
CA PRO A 244 35.03 19.83 -20.75
C PRO A 244 35.59 20.74 -21.86
N ALA A 245 36.26 20.14 -22.85
CA ALA A 245 36.62 20.84 -24.07
C ALA A 245 35.37 21.50 -24.69
N PRO A 246 35.49 22.69 -25.33
CA PRO A 246 34.34 23.38 -25.89
C PRO A 246 33.65 22.51 -26.94
N THR A 247 32.47 22.02 -26.59
CA THR A 247 31.52 21.45 -27.53
C THR A 247 31.05 22.59 -28.45
N PRO A 248 31.03 22.42 -29.79
CA PRO A 248 30.42 23.40 -30.67
C PRO A 248 29.00 23.74 -30.19
N GLU A 249 28.63 25.02 -30.23
CA GLU A 249 27.31 25.49 -29.83
C GLU A 249 26.24 24.61 -30.48
N PRO A 250 25.40 23.92 -29.70
CA PRO A 250 24.27 23.22 -30.27
C PRO A 250 23.40 24.26 -30.94
N GLU A 251 23.11 24.04 -32.23
CA GLU A 251 22.04 24.75 -32.90
C GLU A 251 20.80 24.73 -31.98
N PRO A 252 20.07 25.85 -31.87
CA PRO A 252 18.87 25.91 -31.05
C PRO A 252 18.00 24.70 -31.41
N LYS A 253 17.79 23.82 -30.44
CA LYS A 253 16.82 22.74 -30.60
C LYS A 253 15.52 23.43 -31.04
N PRO A 254 14.89 22.97 -32.13
CA PRO A 254 13.54 23.41 -32.44
C PRO A 254 12.73 23.28 -31.16
N ASP A 255 11.95 24.32 -30.82
CA ASP A 255 10.87 24.15 -29.86
C ASP A 255 10.14 22.86 -30.27
N PRO A 256 9.95 21.89 -29.35
CA PRO A 256 9.16 20.72 -29.70
C PRO A 256 7.85 21.25 -30.27
N GLU A 257 7.58 20.90 -31.53
CA GLU A 257 6.27 21.17 -32.12
C GLU A 257 5.24 20.72 -31.08
N PRO A 258 4.24 21.55 -30.75
CA PRO A 258 3.18 21.11 -29.86
C PRO A 258 2.67 19.79 -30.43
N GLU A 259 2.84 18.71 -29.67
CA GLU A 259 2.27 17.43 -30.07
C GLU A 259 0.80 17.72 -30.38
N PRO A 260 0.30 17.32 -31.57
CA PRO A 260 -1.08 17.55 -31.91
C PRO A 260 -1.91 17.06 -30.72
N THR A 261 -2.73 17.94 -30.13
CA THR A 261 -3.62 17.60 -29.02
C THR A 261 -4.38 16.37 -29.43
N ALA A 262 -3.90 15.22 -28.97
CA ALA A 262 -4.39 13.96 -29.44
C ALA A 262 -5.83 13.88 -28.96
N GLY A 263 -6.76 13.90 -29.92
CA GLY A 263 -8.15 14.13 -29.57
C GLY A 263 -8.60 13.10 -28.55
N ALA A 264 -9.36 13.56 -27.55
CA ALA A 264 -9.83 12.73 -26.45
C ALA A 264 -10.41 11.40 -26.97
N VAL A 265 -10.10 10.31 -26.28
CA VAL A 265 -10.75 9.03 -26.55
C VAL A 265 -12.16 9.12 -25.98
N THR A 266 -13.16 9.27 -26.84
CA THR A 266 -14.58 9.32 -26.46
C THR A 266 -15.33 8.12 -27.00
N GLY A 267 -16.47 7.79 -26.39
CA GLY A 267 -17.27 6.64 -26.80
C GLY A 267 -17.83 6.74 -28.20
N GLU A 268 -18.12 7.94 -28.71
CA GLU A 268 -18.57 8.17 -30.08
C GLU A 268 -17.49 7.79 -31.11
N ARG A 269 -16.22 7.79 -30.71
CA ARG A 269 -15.07 7.41 -31.54
C ARG A 269 -14.77 5.91 -31.49
N LEU A 270 -15.41 5.17 -30.59
CA LEU A 270 -15.20 3.73 -30.43
C LEU A 270 -16.13 2.95 -31.36
N LYS A 271 -15.53 2.13 -32.23
CA LYS A 271 -16.27 1.22 -33.12
C LYS A 271 -15.96 -0.22 -32.76
N LEU A 272 -16.97 -0.99 -32.40
CA LEU A 272 -16.87 -2.43 -32.19
C LEU A 272 -16.46 -3.11 -33.49
N VAL A 273 -15.36 -3.88 -33.46
CA VAL A 273 -14.84 -4.60 -34.63
C VAL A 273 -14.83 -6.12 -34.47
N GLY A 274 -15.10 -6.61 -33.27
CA GLY A 274 -15.14 -8.04 -33.01
C GLY A 274 -14.87 -8.40 -31.56
N GLY A 275 -14.54 -9.66 -31.31
CA GLY A 275 -14.13 -10.08 -29.98
C GLY A 275 -14.04 -11.59 -29.78
N TYR A 276 -14.03 -11.97 -28.51
CA TYR A 276 -13.98 -13.35 -28.04
C TYR A 276 -15.03 -13.60 -26.94
N GLN A 277 -15.58 -14.81 -26.91
CA GLN A 277 -16.35 -15.27 -25.76
C GLN A 277 -15.40 -15.72 -24.65
N ILE A 278 -15.76 -15.42 -23.40
CA ILE A 278 -15.05 -15.98 -22.25
C ILE A 278 -15.77 -17.27 -21.84
N PRO A 279 -15.05 -18.40 -21.71
CA PRO A 279 -15.65 -19.69 -21.39
C PRO A 279 -16.32 -19.66 -20.02
N PHE A 280 -17.40 -20.43 -19.85
CA PHE A 280 -17.99 -20.73 -18.55
C PHE A 280 -17.34 -22.01 -18.00
N THR A 281 -16.37 -21.89 -17.09
CA THR A 281 -15.88 -23.09 -16.39
C THR A 281 -15.79 -22.86 -14.89
N GLY A 282 -15.71 -23.95 -14.14
CA GLY A 282 -15.38 -23.87 -12.73
C GLY A 282 -13.86 -23.94 -12.55
N VAL A 283 -13.24 -22.86 -12.08
CA VAL A 283 -11.85 -22.95 -11.57
C VAL A 283 -11.94 -23.28 -10.08
N GLY A 284 -11.41 -24.45 -9.69
CA GLY A 284 -11.44 -24.92 -8.30
C GLY A 284 -12.84 -25.17 -7.73
N GLY A 285 -13.79 -25.60 -8.57
CA GLY A 285 -15.18 -25.89 -8.15
C GLY A 285 -16.09 -24.65 -7.99
N ASN A 286 -15.58 -23.44 -8.20
CA ASN A 286 -16.36 -22.22 -8.17
C ASN A 286 -16.80 -21.81 -9.58
N ASN A 287 -18.11 -21.62 -9.79
CA ASN A 287 -18.67 -21.21 -11.07
C ASN A 287 -18.11 -19.85 -11.54
N ALA A 288 -17.42 -19.83 -12.69
CA ALA A 288 -16.97 -18.60 -13.34
C ALA A 288 -18.05 -17.95 -14.20
N ARG A 289 -19.27 -17.85 -13.68
CA ARG A 289 -20.32 -17.02 -14.31
C ARG A 289 -19.92 -15.54 -14.39
N TYR A 290 -18.83 -15.14 -13.74
CA TYR A 290 -18.44 -13.76 -13.56
C TYR A 290 -16.94 -13.59 -13.81
N SER A 291 -16.57 -12.65 -14.67
CA SER A 291 -15.23 -12.08 -14.71
C SER A 291 -15.19 -10.79 -13.88
N GLY A 292 -14.09 -10.56 -13.19
CA GLY A 292 -13.85 -9.29 -12.50
C GLY A 292 -13.21 -8.25 -13.42
N PRO A 293 -12.98 -7.02 -12.94
CA PRO A 293 -12.43 -5.92 -13.75
C PRO A 293 -10.99 -6.16 -14.25
N GLY A 294 -10.23 -7.01 -13.56
CA GLY A 294 -8.84 -7.34 -13.88
C GLY A 294 -8.63 -7.91 -15.29
N LEU A 295 -7.84 -7.26 -16.14
CA LEU A 295 -7.52 -7.70 -17.50
C LEU A 295 -6.12 -7.24 -17.96
N ASP A 296 -5.26 -8.15 -18.42
CA ASP A 296 -4.05 -7.77 -19.16
C ASP A 296 -3.76 -8.75 -20.29
N TYR A 297 -2.97 -8.32 -21.26
CA TYR A 297 -2.64 -9.09 -22.46
C TYR A 297 -1.13 -9.27 -22.62
N ASP A 298 -0.73 -10.50 -22.91
CA ASP A 298 0.60 -10.86 -23.38
C ASP A 298 0.51 -11.17 -24.87
N ALA A 299 1.06 -10.27 -25.70
CA ALA A 299 1.01 -10.37 -27.14
C ALA A 299 1.83 -11.54 -27.70
N ASP A 300 2.99 -11.85 -27.07
CA ASP A 300 3.90 -12.90 -27.53
C ASP A 300 3.25 -14.28 -27.38
N ARG A 301 2.52 -14.49 -26.29
CA ARG A 301 1.81 -15.74 -26.02
C ARG A 301 0.37 -15.76 -26.49
N ARG A 302 -0.12 -14.60 -26.96
CA ARG A 302 -1.54 -14.37 -27.28
C ARG A 302 -2.46 -14.81 -26.13
N ALA A 303 -2.05 -14.44 -24.92
CA ALA A 303 -2.64 -14.90 -23.68
C ALA A 303 -3.14 -13.72 -22.85
N TRP A 304 -4.41 -13.77 -22.49
CA TRP A 304 -5.02 -12.85 -21.56
C TRP A 304 -4.84 -13.38 -20.14
N VAL A 305 -4.66 -12.49 -19.16
CA VAL A 305 -4.92 -12.81 -17.75
C VAL A 305 -6.13 -12.02 -17.29
N VAL A 306 -7.04 -12.70 -16.60
CA VAL A 306 -8.24 -12.07 -16.06
C VAL A 306 -8.49 -12.46 -14.62
N ARG A 307 -9.17 -11.60 -13.88
CA ARG A 307 -9.82 -12.00 -12.62
C ARG A 307 -11.01 -12.90 -12.94
N TYR A 308 -11.00 -14.14 -12.48
CA TYR A 308 -11.94 -15.19 -12.87
C TYR A 308 -12.78 -15.69 -11.68
N GLY A 309 -14.09 -15.47 -11.73
CA GLY A 309 -15.08 -16.05 -10.82
C GLY A 309 -15.20 -15.43 -9.42
N VAL A 310 -16.05 -16.07 -8.60
CA VAL A 310 -16.41 -15.65 -7.23
C VAL A 310 -15.44 -16.20 -6.16
N GLY A 311 -14.42 -16.96 -6.57
CA GLY A 311 -13.47 -17.63 -5.65
C GLY A 311 -12.15 -16.90 -5.43
N GLY A 312 -11.99 -15.68 -5.95
CA GLY A 312 -10.73 -14.93 -5.86
C GLY A 312 -9.60 -15.53 -6.70
N HIS A 313 -9.93 -16.21 -7.81
CA HIS A 313 -8.92 -16.75 -8.72
C HIS A 313 -8.61 -15.77 -9.85
N ILE A 314 -7.45 -15.96 -10.45
CA ILE A 314 -7.09 -15.41 -11.76
C ILE A 314 -6.89 -16.57 -12.73
N ALA A 315 -7.18 -16.34 -14.00
CA ALA A 315 -7.04 -17.35 -15.04
C ALA A 315 -6.40 -16.75 -16.28
N GLU A 316 -5.58 -17.56 -16.92
CA GLU A 316 -5.06 -17.34 -18.25
C GLU A 316 -6.11 -17.79 -19.28
N LEU A 317 -6.37 -16.95 -20.28
CA LEU A 317 -7.26 -17.26 -21.41
C LEU A 317 -6.48 -17.11 -22.71
N ILE A 318 -6.46 -18.16 -23.53
CA ILE A 318 -5.61 -18.29 -24.71
C ILE A 318 -6.45 -18.12 -25.97
N GLU A 319 -6.02 -17.22 -26.86
CA GLU A 319 -6.63 -17.06 -28.17
C GLU A 319 -6.38 -18.29 -29.05
N GLN A 320 -7.45 -18.94 -29.51
CA GLN A 320 -7.36 -20.09 -30.42
C GLN A 320 -7.36 -19.70 -31.91
N GLY A 321 -7.57 -18.41 -32.20
CA GLY A 321 -7.75 -17.89 -33.55
C GLY A 321 -7.90 -16.37 -33.58
N PRO A 322 -8.17 -15.78 -34.76
CA PRO A 322 -8.50 -14.35 -34.85
C PRO A 322 -9.81 -14.04 -34.11
N PRO A 323 -10.04 -12.77 -33.70
CA PRO A 323 -11.31 -12.37 -33.10
C PRO A 323 -12.46 -12.58 -34.09
N GLY A 324 -13.64 -12.95 -33.55
CA GLY A 324 -14.86 -13.06 -34.34
C GLY A 324 -15.40 -11.69 -34.70
N ALA A 325 -16.18 -11.61 -35.78
CA ALA A 325 -16.89 -10.40 -36.19
C ALA A 325 -18.41 -10.61 -36.08
N GLY A 326 -19.19 -9.51 -36.06
CA GLY A 326 -20.64 -9.58 -35.97
C GLY A 326 -21.14 -9.87 -34.55
N GLU A 327 -22.19 -10.68 -34.44
CA GLU A 327 -22.91 -10.94 -33.17
C GLU A 327 -22.02 -11.64 -32.12
N PRO A 328 -21.98 -11.16 -30.85
CA PRO A 328 -21.13 -11.74 -29.81
C PRO A 328 -21.31 -13.25 -29.57
N ALA A 329 -22.53 -13.77 -29.76
CA ALA A 329 -22.84 -15.19 -29.60
C ALA A 329 -22.13 -16.10 -30.63
N THR A 330 -21.61 -15.53 -31.72
CA THR A 330 -20.90 -16.24 -32.78
C THR A 330 -19.38 -16.12 -32.69
N TRP A 331 -18.87 -15.27 -31.78
CA TRP A 331 -17.43 -15.07 -31.62
C TRP A 331 -16.74 -16.36 -31.12
N PRO A 332 -15.47 -16.59 -31.48
CA PRO A 332 -14.72 -17.73 -30.97
C PRO A 332 -14.56 -17.63 -29.45
N GLU A 333 -14.63 -18.78 -28.77
CA GLU A 333 -14.40 -18.88 -27.34
C GLU A 333 -12.90 -19.02 -27.05
N LEU A 334 -12.42 -18.32 -26.02
CA LEU A 334 -11.04 -18.48 -25.53
C LEU A 334 -10.86 -19.84 -24.85
N ALA A 335 -9.69 -20.45 -25.00
CA ALA A 335 -9.33 -21.62 -24.22
C ALA A 335 -8.82 -21.20 -22.84
N ILE A 336 -9.05 -22.01 -21.82
CA ILE A 336 -8.51 -21.77 -20.49
C ILE A 336 -7.12 -22.37 -20.41
N GLY A 337 -6.15 -21.56 -20.01
CA GLY A 337 -4.79 -21.97 -19.71
C GLY A 337 -4.61 -22.24 -18.22
N ARG A 338 -3.54 -21.68 -17.67
CA ARG A 338 -3.20 -21.79 -16.25
C ARG A 338 -4.11 -20.95 -15.37
N SER A 339 -4.16 -21.25 -14.08
CA SER A 339 -4.92 -20.46 -13.11
C SER A 339 -4.27 -20.52 -11.74
N GLY A 340 -4.59 -19.55 -10.89
CA GLY A 340 -4.08 -19.49 -9.54
C GLY A 340 -4.93 -18.59 -8.64
N LYS A 341 -4.66 -18.66 -7.34
CA LYS A 341 -5.41 -17.92 -6.32
C LYS A 341 -4.44 -17.00 -5.56
N PRO A 342 -4.25 -15.75 -6.01
CA PRO A 342 -3.45 -14.80 -5.27
C PRO A 342 -4.14 -14.45 -3.95
N PHE A 343 -3.35 -13.99 -3.00
CA PHE A 343 -3.70 -13.63 -1.64
C PHE A 343 -4.35 -14.77 -0.85
N ALA A 344 -3.99 -16.02 -1.12
CA ALA A 344 -4.57 -17.17 -0.44
C ALA A 344 -4.33 -17.15 1.08
N THR A 345 -3.27 -16.46 1.51
CA THR A 345 -2.83 -16.34 2.91
C THR A 345 -3.25 -15.03 3.59
N VAL A 346 -3.84 -14.08 2.86
CA VAL A 346 -4.15 -12.75 3.38
C VAL A 346 -5.66 -12.64 3.68
N ASP A 347 -6.01 -12.28 4.91
CA ASP A 347 -7.40 -12.24 5.35
C ASP A 347 -8.23 -11.19 4.60
N LYS A 348 -9.38 -11.63 4.04
CA LYS A 348 -10.42 -10.80 3.42
C LYS A 348 -9.94 -9.89 2.29
N ILE A 349 -8.86 -10.24 1.63
CA ILE A 349 -8.44 -9.59 0.39
C ILE A 349 -8.67 -10.55 -0.77
N GLY A 350 -9.08 -10.01 -1.90
CA GLY A 350 -9.21 -10.77 -3.14
C GLY A 350 -8.58 -9.99 -4.29
N PRO A 351 -8.11 -10.69 -5.34
CA PRO A 351 -7.56 -10.01 -6.50
C PRO A 351 -8.60 -9.07 -7.10
N ALA A 352 -8.15 -7.94 -7.60
CA ALA A 352 -8.96 -6.92 -8.26
C ALA A 352 -8.33 -6.51 -9.59
N GLY A 353 -7.04 -6.15 -9.60
CA GLY A 353 -6.24 -5.91 -10.81
C GLY A 353 -5.27 -7.04 -11.10
N VAL A 354 -4.93 -7.22 -12.38
CA VAL A 354 -3.93 -8.18 -12.86
C VAL A 354 -3.07 -7.53 -13.95
N LEU A 355 -1.79 -7.90 -14.01
CA LEU A 355 -0.85 -7.44 -15.03
C LEU A 355 0.26 -8.49 -15.22
N TRP A 356 0.57 -8.88 -16.45
CA TRP A 356 1.70 -9.79 -16.71
C TRP A 356 3.03 -9.08 -16.42
N LEU A 357 3.90 -9.69 -15.62
CA LEU A 357 5.29 -9.22 -15.49
C LEU A 357 6.19 -9.90 -16.51
N ASP A 358 5.93 -11.18 -16.75
CA ASP A 358 6.63 -12.03 -17.71
C ASP A 358 5.69 -13.17 -18.15
N ALA A 359 6.25 -14.17 -18.84
CA ALA A 359 5.51 -15.30 -19.39
C ALA A 359 4.78 -16.16 -18.35
N ASP A 360 5.26 -16.19 -17.10
CA ASP A 360 4.74 -17.06 -16.04
C ASP A 360 4.22 -16.27 -14.83
N THR A 361 4.68 -15.04 -14.64
CA THR A 361 4.43 -14.24 -13.44
C THR A 361 3.41 -13.15 -13.70
N VAL A 362 2.38 -13.11 -12.85
CA VAL A 362 1.34 -12.08 -12.84
C VAL A 362 1.45 -11.24 -11.58
N LEU A 363 1.50 -9.92 -11.74
CA LEU A 363 1.25 -8.98 -10.67
C LEU A 363 -0.25 -8.89 -10.40
N CYS A 364 -0.63 -9.05 -9.14
CA CYS A 364 -2.00 -9.00 -8.65
C CYS A 364 -2.13 -7.88 -7.64
N SER A 365 -3.14 -7.03 -7.79
CA SER A 365 -3.54 -6.07 -6.77
C SER A 365 -4.80 -6.56 -6.05
N GLY A 366 -4.92 -6.26 -4.77
CA GLY A 366 -6.01 -6.67 -3.91
C GLY A 366 -6.74 -5.49 -3.29
N ARG A 367 -8.05 -5.63 -3.14
CA ARG A 367 -8.88 -4.66 -2.41
C ARG A 367 -9.61 -5.37 -1.28
N LYS A 368 -9.69 -4.70 -0.11
CA LYS A 368 -10.43 -5.19 1.06
C LYS A 368 -11.82 -4.56 1.11
N SER A 369 -12.77 -5.28 1.72
CA SER A 369 -14.07 -4.71 2.07
C SER A 369 -13.89 -3.50 2.99
N TYR A 370 -14.69 -2.45 2.77
CA TYR A 370 -14.63 -1.20 3.54
C TYR A 370 -14.82 -1.38 5.06
N ARG A 371 -15.40 -2.51 5.49
CA ARG A 371 -15.64 -2.84 6.91
C ARG A 371 -14.48 -3.57 7.59
N SER A 372 -13.42 -3.88 6.86
CA SER A 372 -12.37 -4.80 7.33
C SER A 372 -11.07 -4.10 7.72
N GLY A 373 -11.01 -2.77 7.67
CA GLY A 373 -9.83 -1.97 8.00
C GLY A 373 -8.69 -2.09 6.99
N PHE A 374 -7.57 -1.42 7.29
CA PHE A 374 -6.38 -1.45 6.44
C PHE A 374 -5.61 -2.78 6.55
N THR A 375 -4.87 -3.11 5.50
CA THR A 375 -3.78 -4.10 5.49
C THR A 375 -2.72 -3.60 4.52
N ALA A 376 -1.44 -3.78 4.83
CA ALA A 376 -0.35 -3.46 3.90
C ALA A 376 -0.26 -4.47 2.74
N ASP A 377 -0.75 -5.69 2.96
CA ASP A 377 -0.55 -6.83 2.07
C ASP A 377 -1.58 -6.86 0.94
N TRP A 378 -1.52 -5.85 0.05
CA TRP A 378 -2.49 -5.69 -1.03
C TRP A 378 -1.90 -5.75 -2.44
N LEU A 379 -0.62 -6.06 -2.57
CA LEU A 379 0.03 -6.36 -3.85
C LEU A 379 0.76 -7.70 -3.74
N ALA A 380 0.76 -8.49 -4.81
CA ALA A 380 1.45 -9.78 -4.85
C ALA A 380 1.89 -10.14 -6.25
N THR A 381 2.97 -10.89 -6.39
CA THR A 381 3.30 -11.61 -7.62
C THR A 381 2.93 -13.07 -7.48
N LEU A 382 2.34 -13.66 -8.52
CA LEU A 382 1.99 -15.06 -8.58
C LEU A 382 2.56 -15.68 -9.85
N ASN A 383 3.40 -16.70 -9.69
CA ASN A 383 3.84 -17.52 -10.81
C ASN A 383 2.76 -18.58 -11.13
N LEU A 384 2.15 -18.52 -12.30
CA LEU A 384 1.07 -19.42 -12.70
C LEU A 384 1.53 -20.83 -13.08
N ALA A 385 2.84 -21.04 -13.31
CA ALA A 385 3.39 -22.36 -13.58
C ALA A 385 3.65 -23.14 -12.28
N THR A 386 4.18 -22.48 -11.25
CA THR A 386 4.57 -23.11 -9.97
C THR A 386 3.55 -22.92 -8.85
N GLY A 387 2.69 -21.89 -8.96
CA GLY A 387 1.80 -21.45 -7.89
C GLY A 387 2.53 -20.65 -6.79
N GLU A 388 3.80 -20.31 -6.98
CA GLU A 388 4.58 -19.54 -6.01
C GLU A 388 4.06 -18.10 -5.91
N GLU A 389 3.76 -17.68 -4.69
CA GLU A 389 3.28 -16.34 -4.37
C GLU A 389 4.31 -15.58 -3.53
N ARG A 390 4.52 -14.31 -3.89
CA ARG A 390 5.23 -13.34 -3.06
C ARG A 390 4.33 -12.13 -2.82
N ILE A 391 3.99 -11.91 -1.55
CA ILE A 391 3.30 -10.70 -1.10
C ILE A 391 4.29 -9.52 -1.09
N ILE A 392 3.81 -8.36 -1.54
CA ILE A 392 4.53 -7.09 -1.56
C ILE A 392 3.77 -6.11 -0.66
N PRO A 393 4.22 -5.90 0.58
CA PRO A 393 3.58 -4.96 1.50
C PRO A 393 3.69 -3.53 0.98
N MET A 394 2.58 -2.81 1.00
CA MET A 394 2.43 -1.44 0.53
C MET A 394 1.75 -0.60 1.62
N ALA A 395 2.54 0.15 2.38
CA ALA A 395 2.07 1.00 3.47
C ALA A 395 2.92 2.27 3.54
N ASN A 396 2.28 3.43 3.67
CA ASN A 396 2.99 4.67 3.94
C ASN A 396 3.26 4.76 5.46
N PRO A 397 4.52 4.68 5.92
CA PRO A 397 4.85 4.69 7.34
C PRO A 397 4.60 6.05 8.01
N GLY A 398 4.49 7.13 7.22
CA GLY A 398 4.15 8.46 7.70
C GLY A 398 2.66 8.77 7.72
N ALA A 399 1.81 7.86 7.23
CA ALA A 399 0.37 8.03 7.16
C ALA A 399 -0.34 7.30 8.31
N ASP A 400 -1.46 7.86 8.77
CA ASP A 400 -2.33 7.16 9.71
C ASP A 400 -3.09 6.00 9.04
N GLU A 401 -3.87 5.26 9.82
CA GLU A 401 -4.63 4.11 9.32
C GLU A 401 -5.66 4.53 8.27
N GLN A 402 -6.29 5.70 8.42
CA GLN A 402 -7.32 6.17 7.50
C GLN A 402 -6.75 6.52 6.12
N ALA A 403 -5.62 7.22 6.09
CA ALA A 403 -4.91 7.57 4.86
C ALA A 403 -4.35 6.32 4.16
N ASN A 404 -3.78 5.38 4.92
CA ASN A 404 -3.36 4.09 4.38
C ASN A 404 -4.54 3.26 3.86
N PHE A 405 -5.69 3.33 4.53
CA PHE A 405 -6.90 2.70 4.04
C PHE A 405 -7.38 3.31 2.73
N HIS A 406 -7.35 4.65 2.61
CA HIS A 406 -7.68 5.33 1.35
C HIS A 406 -6.77 4.91 0.22
N MET A 407 -5.46 4.87 0.47
CA MET A 407 -4.48 4.39 -0.50
C MET A 407 -4.79 2.96 -0.99
N LEU A 408 -5.12 2.03 -0.10
CA LEU A 408 -5.54 0.67 -0.47
C LEU A 408 -6.83 0.68 -1.31
N GLN A 409 -7.81 1.51 -0.95
CA GLN A 409 -9.09 1.59 -1.68
C GLN A 409 -8.93 2.25 -3.07
N ALA A 410 -8.03 3.24 -3.18
CA ALA A 410 -7.76 3.97 -4.41
C ALA A 410 -6.92 3.15 -5.40
N PHE A 411 -5.82 2.55 -4.91
CA PHE A 411 -4.78 1.98 -5.75
C PHE A 411 -4.76 0.45 -5.79
N GLY A 412 -5.36 -0.25 -4.81
CA GLY A 412 -5.37 -1.71 -4.74
C GLY A 412 -6.33 -2.41 -5.71
N ALA A 413 -7.12 -1.66 -6.47
CA ALA A 413 -8.29 -2.18 -7.16
C ALA A 413 -8.15 -2.41 -8.67
N GLY A 414 -7.01 -2.04 -9.27
CA GLY A 414 -6.75 -2.18 -10.70
C GLY A 414 -5.27 -2.02 -11.03
N LEU A 415 -4.84 -2.57 -12.16
CA LEU A 415 -3.48 -2.44 -12.69
C LEU A 415 -3.55 -2.08 -14.18
N LEU A 416 -2.58 -1.32 -14.67
CA LEU A 416 -2.44 -0.98 -16.08
C LEU A 416 -0.96 -0.75 -16.44
N ARG A 417 -0.64 -0.77 -17.74
CA ARG A 417 0.67 -0.35 -18.25
C ARG A 417 0.67 1.14 -18.61
N ILE A 418 1.54 1.90 -17.97
CA ILE A 418 1.89 3.26 -18.37
C ILE A 418 2.92 3.15 -19.49
N PRO A 419 2.75 3.84 -20.64
CA PRO A 419 3.67 3.72 -21.76
C PRO A 419 5.10 4.08 -21.36
N GLN A 420 6.06 3.25 -21.73
CA GLN A 420 7.48 3.44 -21.38
C GLN A 420 7.99 4.85 -21.74
N PRO A 421 7.77 5.38 -22.96
CA PRO A 421 8.27 6.71 -23.29
C PRO A 421 7.74 7.82 -22.38
N TRP A 422 6.47 7.72 -21.98
CA TRP A 422 5.86 8.69 -21.06
C TRP A 422 6.38 8.50 -19.62
N ALA A 423 6.53 7.26 -19.18
CA ALA A 423 7.06 6.93 -17.85
C ALA A 423 8.51 7.38 -17.66
N ASP A 424 9.35 7.21 -18.67
CA ASP A 424 10.77 7.62 -18.63
C ASP A 424 10.92 9.12 -18.35
N VAL A 425 10.04 9.93 -18.95
CA VAL A 425 10.07 11.38 -18.80
C VAL A 425 9.46 11.83 -17.47
N HIS A 426 8.32 11.25 -17.06
CA HIS A 426 7.50 11.84 -16.00
C HIS A 426 7.51 11.08 -14.67
N THR A 427 7.70 9.76 -14.67
CA THR A 427 7.57 8.92 -13.46
C THR A 427 8.90 8.33 -13.00
N GLY A 428 9.99 8.66 -13.68
CA GLY A 428 11.31 8.06 -13.47
C GLY A 428 11.34 6.58 -13.87
N GLY A 429 10.68 6.24 -14.99
CA GLY A 429 10.64 4.91 -15.56
C GLY A 429 9.62 3.95 -14.93
N ARG A 430 8.71 4.43 -14.07
CA ARG A 430 7.63 3.60 -13.49
C ARG A 430 6.54 3.34 -14.53
N THR A 431 6.50 2.12 -15.05
CA THR A 431 5.53 1.71 -16.08
C THR A 431 4.32 0.97 -15.53
N ILE A 432 4.26 0.67 -14.23
CA ILE A 432 3.11 0.03 -13.63
C ILE A 432 2.20 1.11 -13.04
N GLY A 433 0.98 1.21 -13.55
CA GLY A 433 -0.08 2.00 -12.95
C GLY A 433 -0.90 1.14 -12.00
N ALA A 434 -1.07 1.58 -10.76
CA ALA A 434 -1.93 0.96 -9.76
C ALA A 434 -3.11 1.89 -9.46
N GLY A 435 -4.32 1.43 -9.74
CA GLY A 435 -5.52 2.21 -9.52
C GLY A 435 -6.75 1.80 -10.28
N ARG A 436 -7.87 2.20 -9.71
CA ARG A 436 -9.22 2.06 -10.26
C ARG A 436 -10.07 3.18 -9.69
N GLY A 437 -10.02 3.35 -8.36
CA GLY A 437 -10.84 4.30 -7.62
C GLY A 437 -12.34 3.99 -7.64
N GLY A 438 -13.15 5.00 -7.34
CA GLY A 438 -14.53 5.10 -7.78
C GLY A 438 -15.59 4.42 -6.93
N TYR A 439 -15.35 4.16 -5.65
CA TYR A 439 -16.35 3.49 -4.78
C TYR A 439 -16.84 4.47 -3.70
N ASP A 440 -18.07 4.28 -3.22
CA ASP A 440 -18.85 5.34 -2.56
C ASP A 440 -18.91 5.24 -1.03
N VAL A 441 -18.00 4.50 -0.41
CA VAL A 441 -18.00 4.24 1.04
C VAL A 441 -16.62 4.40 1.68
N LEU A 442 -16.66 4.77 2.97
CA LEU A 442 -15.57 4.88 3.97
C LEU A 442 -14.16 4.69 3.42
N GLY A 443 -13.46 5.81 3.23
CA GLY A 443 -12.06 5.85 2.79
C GLY A 443 -11.85 5.57 1.30
N SER A 444 -12.87 5.27 0.50
CA SER A 444 -12.68 5.14 -0.95
C SER A 444 -12.66 6.51 -1.64
N PRO A 445 -11.89 6.66 -2.75
CA PRO A 445 -11.98 7.86 -3.57
C PRO A 445 -13.35 7.93 -4.26
N LEU A 446 -13.91 9.14 -4.29
CA LEU A 446 -15.13 9.49 -5.01
C LEU A 446 -14.80 9.81 -6.47
N GLY A 447 -14.25 8.83 -7.18
CA GLY A 447 -13.88 8.95 -8.59
C GLY A 447 -12.67 8.10 -8.98
N PRO A 448 -12.25 8.14 -10.26
CA PRO A 448 -11.04 7.48 -10.74
C PRO A 448 -9.82 7.78 -9.87
N ALA A 449 -8.93 6.81 -9.70
CA ALA A 449 -7.65 7.06 -9.03
C ALA A 449 -6.55 6.22 -9.68
N LEU A 450 -5.35 6.79 -9.77
CA LEU A 450 -4.17 6.14 -10.33
C LEU A 450 -2.89 6.68 -9.69
N ALA A 451 -1.98 5.77 -9.37
CA ALA A 451 -0.60 6.08 -9.06
C ALA A 451 0.34 5.24 -9.93
N ALA A 452 1.49 5.81 -10.32
CA ALA A 452 2.59 5.06 -10.90
C ALA A 452 3.43 4.44 -9.79
N ILE A 453 3.78 3.16 -9.93
CA ILE A 453 4.54 2.40 -8.93
C ILE A 453 5.70 1.63 -9.57
N ASN A 454 6.71 1.34 -8.75
CA ASN A 454 7.62 0.23 -8.93
C ASN A 454 7.38 -0.80 -7.81
N LEU A 455 7.79 -2.04 -8.03
CA LEU A 455 7.63 -3.11 -7.03
C LEU A 455 8.49 -2.90 -5.77
N ASP A 456 9.54 -2.08 -5.87
CA ASP A 456 10.39 -1.69 -4.75
C ASP A 456 9.90 -0.43 -4.02
N ASP A 457 8.84 0.22 -4.52
CA ASP A 457 8.26 1.34 -3.80
C ASP A 457 7.57 0.83 -2.52
N PRO A 458 7.80 1.46 -1.34
CA PRO A 458 7.13 1.04 -0.10
C PRO A 458 5.64 1.40 -0.07
N TYR A 459 5.22 2.32 -0.94
CA TYR A 459 3.84 2.76 -1.15
C TYR A 459 3.76 3.56 -2.47
N PRO A 460 2.57 3.79 -3.05
CA PRO A 460 2.40 4.58 -4.26
C PRO A 460 2.74 6.06 -4.06
N LYS A 461 3.97 6.46 -4.43
CA LYS A 461 4.49 7.83 -4.25
C LYS A 461 4.13 8.79 -5.38
N ARG A 462 3.86 8.28 -6.58
CA ARG A 462 3.62 9.08 -7.79
C ARG A 462 2.16 9.04 -8.18
N VAL A 463 1.33 9.74 -7.42
CA VAL A 463 -0.12 9.84 -7.69
C VAL A 463 -0.34 10.72 -8.92
N LEU A 464 -1.12 10.22 -9.89
CA LEU A 464 -1.49 10.94 -11.11
C LEU A 464 -2.91 11.50 -11.03
N ILE A 465 -3.83 10.70 -10.47
CA ILE A 465 -5.23 11.05 -10.29
C ILE A 465 -5.66 10.53 -8.92
N ASP A 466 -6.34 11.36 -8.15
CA ASP A 466 -7.05 10.93 -6.95
C ASP A 466 -8.18 11.92 -6.66
N HIS A 467 -9.35 11.41 -6.25
CA HIS A 467 -10.54 12.20 -5.99
C HIS A 467 -11.04 11.91 -4.56
N PRO A 468 -10.46 12.53 -3.52
CA PRO A 468 -10.89 12.33 -2.14
C PRO A 468 -12.29 12.90 -1.90
N LYS A 469 -12.85 12.65 -0.71
CA LYS A 469 -14.22 13.05 -0.33
C LYS A 469 -14.47 14.55 -0.50
N GLU A 470 -13.45 15.35 -0.25
CA GLU A 470 -13.47 16.81 -0.28
C GLU A 470 -13.61 17.33 -1.71
N THR A 471 -12.98 16.63 -2.66
CA THR A 471 -12.90 16.97 -4.09
C THR A 471 -13.30 15.76 -4.95
N PRO A 472 -14.60 15.38 -4.97
CA PRO A 472 -15.09 14.27 -5.78
C PRO A 472 -14.98 14.57 -7.28
N ALA A 473 -14.80 13.53 -8.08
CA ALA A 473 -14.72 13.65 -9.52
C ALA A 473 -16.00 14.27 -10.12
N PRO A 474 -15.88 15.04 -11.21
CA PRO A 474 -17.04 15.54 -11.92
C PRO A 474 -17.85 14.37 -12.51
N ARG A 475 -19.17 14.53 -12.62
CA ARG A 475 -20.06 13.63 -13.36
C ARG A 475 -21.21 14.38 -14.00
N ASN A 476 -21.98 13.70 -14.84
CA ASN A 476 -23.23 14.25 -15.38
C ASN A 476 -24.19 14.60 -14.22
N PRO A 477 -24.82 15.81 -14.23
CA PRO A 477 -25.74 16.28 -13.21
C PRO A 477 -27.13 15.60 -13.23
N ARG A 478 -27.40 14.68 -14.16
CA ARG A 478 -28.72 14.02 -14.32
C ARG A 478 -29.01 12.99 -13.23
N TYR A 479 -28.94 13.39 -11.96
CA TYR A 479 -29.37 12.58 -10.83
C TYR A 479 -30.08 13.44 -9.80
N GLN A 480 -30.95 12.82 -9.01
CA GLN A 480 -31.59 13.46 -7.86
C GLN A 480 -31.81 12.47 -6.74
N PHE A 481 -31.82 12.96 -5.51
CA PHE A 481 -32.11 12.15 -4.34
C PHE A 481 -33.60 12.17 -4.01
N ALA A 482 -34.06 11.12 -3.36
CA ALA A 482 -35.38 11.09 -2.76
C ALA A 482 -35.51 12.10 -1.62
N ASP A 483 -36.73 12.59 -1.36
CA ASP A 483 -36.99 13.59 -0.32
C ASP A 483 -36.98 12.94 1.08
N SER A 484 -35.78 12.57 1.54
CA SER A 484 -35.50 11.92 2.82
C SER A 484 -34.01 11.96 3.14
N ASP A 485 -33.64 12.44 4.34
CA ASP A 485 -32.24 12.42 4.81
C ASP A 485 -31.66 11.00 4.87
N ARG A 486 -32.51 9.97 4.96
CA ARG A 486 -32.11 8.55 4.98
C ARG A 486 -31.76 8.00 3.60
N ALA A 487 -32.17 8.68 2.53
CA ALA A 487 -31.90 8.28 1.16
C ALA A 487 -30.47 8.62 0.70
N ARG A 488 -29.71 9.35 1.51
CA ARG A 488 -28.44 9.95 1.10
C ARG A 488 -27.33 9.74 2.12
N LEU A 489 -26.14 9.42 1.62
CA LEU A 489 -24.94 9.40 2.44
C LEU A 489 -24.38 10.82 2.64
N PRO A 490 -23.76 11.15 3.80
CA PRO A 490 -23.26 12.50 4.08
C PRO A 490 -22.22 13.03 3.09
N MET A 491 -21.48 12.17 2.39
CA MET A 491 -20.53 12.60 1.35
C MET A 491 -21.18 12.92 0.01
N TRP A 492 -22.43 12.51 -0.22
CA TRP A 492 -23.09 12.72 -1.50
C TRP A 492 -23.53 14.17 -1.64
N ARG A 493 -23.41 14.72 -2.86
CA ARG A 493 -23.65 16.13 -3.16
C ARG A 493 -24.69 16.27 -4.27
N ASP A 494 -25.59 17.24 -4.13
CA ASP A 494 -26.48 17.64 -5.20
C ASP A 494 -25.67 18.23 -6.35
N PRO A 495 -26.16 18.15 -7.59
CA PRO A 495 -25.63 18.94 -8.67
C PRO A 495 -25.75 20.44 -8.35
N VAL A 496 -24.71 21.22 -8.64
CA VAL A 496 -24.71 22.68 -8.44
C VAL A 496 -24.30 23.35 -9.73
N GLY A 497 -25.09 24.34 -10.19
CA GLY A 497 -24.77 25.11 -11.40
C GLY A 497 -24.65 24.24 -12.67
N GLY A 498 -25.40 23.14 -12.75
CA GLY A 498 -25.32 22.18 -13.86
C GLY A 498 -24.12 21.22 -13.79
N ARG A 499 -23.32 21.25 -12.72
CA ARG A 499 -22.20 20.32 -12.49
C ARG A 499 -22.60 19.26 -11.48
N GLY A 500 -22.46 17.99 -11.84
CA GLY A 500 -22.63 16.86 -10.93
C GLY A 500 -21.33 16.44 -10.25
N TYR A 501 -21.43 15.75 -9.12
CA TYR A 501 -20.29 15.25 -8.35
C TYR A 501 -20.42 13.74 -8.12
N TRP A 502 -19.29 13.02 -8.14
CA TRP A 502 -19.30 11.59 -7.88
C TRP A 502 -19.99 11.29 -6.54
N ILE A 503 -20.89 10.32 -6.56
CA ILE A 503 -21.70 9.95 -5.40
C ILE A 503 -21.68 8.43 -5.24
N ALA A 504 -22.47 7.74 -6.06
CA ALA A 504 -22.52 6.31 -6.25
C ALA A 504 -22.02 5.95 -7.64
N GLY A 505 -21.04 5.07 -7.70
CA GLY A 505 -20.47 4.55 -8.93
C GLY A 505 -19.46 3.46 -8.66
N ASP A 506 -18.91 2.89 -9.73
CA ASP A 506 -17.71 2.05 -9.69
C ASP A 506 -16.91 2.33 -10.95
N CYS A 507 -15.61 2.54 -10.81
CA CYS A 507 -14.71 2.60 -11.96
C CYS A 507 -14.37 1.16 -12.34
N GLY A 508 -14.29 0.77 -13.60
CA GLY A 508 -13.67 -0.49 -14.03
C GLY A 508 -12.15 -0.34 -14.15
N GLN A 509 -11.45 -1.41 -14.54
CA GLN A 509 -10.00 -1.31 -14.75
C GLN A 509 -9.70 -0.31 -15.89
N PRO A 510 -8.82 0.68 -15.66
CA PRO A 510 -8.41 1.65 -16.69
C PRO A 510 -7.47 1.07 -17.76
N ALA A 511 -7.33 1.80 -18.86
CA ALA A 511 -6.31 1.56 -19.88
C ALA A 511 -5.61 2.87 -20.27
N TRP A 512 -4.36 2.77 -20.71
CA TRP A 512 -3.64 3.90 -21.29
C TRP A 512 -3.58 3.74 -22.82
N VAL A 513 -4.26 4.63 -23.54
CA VAL A 513 -4.20 4.68 -25.00
C VAL A 513 -3.02 5.56 -25.38
N ILE A 514 -1.97 4.92 -25.93
CA ILE A 514 -0.68 5.57 -26.21
C ILE A 514 -0.85 6.80 -27.08
N GLY A 515 -0.21 7.88 -26.67
CA GLY A 515 -0.25 9.18 -27.34
C GLY A 515 -1.63 9.83 -27.36
N ARG A 516 -2.63 9.34 -26.60
CA ARG A 516 -3.99 9.91 -26.61
C ARG A 516 -4.51 10.24 -25.21
N ALA A 517 -4.74 9.23 -24.38
CA ALA A 517 -5.45 9.42 -23.12
C ALA A 517 -5.26 8.27 -22.14
N LEU A 518 -5.34 8.59 -20.86
CA LEU A 518 -5.67 7.62 -19.81
C LEU A 518 -7.19 7.53 -19.72
N VAL A 519 -7.74 6.34 -19.91
CA VAL A 519 -9.20 6.11 -19.93
C VAL A 519 -9.67 5.24 -18.77
N PHE A 520 -10.71 5.71 -18.08
CA PHE A 520 -11.42 4.94 -17.06
C PHE A 520 -12.82 4.61 -17.53
N PRO A 521 -13.21 3.32 -17.54
CA PRO A 521 -14.62 2.96 -17.60
C PRO A 521 -15.27 3.27 -16.24
N ALA A 522 -16.48 3.82 -16.24
CA ALA A 522 -17.22 4.15 -15.03
C ALA A 522 -18.69 3.74 -15.16
N SER A 523 -19.22 3.06 -14.16
CA SER A 523 -20.65 2.74 -14.05
C SER A 523 -21.30 3.74 -13.09
N GLN A 524 -22.29 4.49 -13.56
CA GLN A 524 -22.98 5.53 -12.80
C GLN A 524 -24.48 5.50 -13.10
N VAL A 525 -25.30 5.94 -12.16
CA VAL A 525 -26.76 5.98 -12.33
C VAL A 525 -27.23 7.39 -12.63
N ASP A 526 -27.95 7.59 -13.73
CA ASP A 526 -28.77 8.78 -13.94
C ASP A 526 -30.19 8.56 -13.39
N GLY A 527 -30.91 9.62 -13.04
CA GLY A 527 -32.27 9.55 -12.46
C GLY A 527 -32.28 9.50 -10.93
N THR A 528 -33.20 8.74 -10.36
CA THR A 528 -33.40 8.69 -8.90
C THR A 528 -32.38 7.82 -8.19
N ILE A 529 -31.74 8.38 -7.18
CA ILE A 529 -30.77 7.69 -6.33
C ILE A 529 -31.27 7.65 -4.90
N ASP A 530 -31.25 6.47 -4.30
CA ASP A 530 -31.61 6.25 -2.90
C ASP A 530 -30.68 5.17 -2.32
N TYR A 531 -29.95 5.53 -1.26
CA TYR A 531 -29.04 4.61 -0.56
C TYR A 531 -29.72 3.29 -0.14
N ARG A 532 -31.04 3.32 0.07
CA ARG A 532 -31.84 2.17 0.49
C ARG A 532 -32.17 1.22 -0.65
N ALA A 533 -32.03 1.66 -1.91
CA ALA A 533 -32.36 0.87 -3.11
C ALA A 533 -31.54 -0.43 -3.21
N GLN A 534 -30.34 -0.47 -2.62
CA GLN A 534 -29.45 -1.62 -2.75
C GLN A 534 -30.07 -2.91 -2.18
N GLY A 535 -30.38 -3.85 -3.07
CA GLY A 535 -30.86 -5.18 -2.73
C GLY A 535 -32.38 -5.28 -2.54
N ASP A 536 -33.12 -4.22 -2.90
CA ASP A 536 -34.58 -4.19 -2.78
C ASP A 536 -35.29 -4.21 -4.13
N ARG A 537 -36.57 -4.59 -4.12
CA ARG A 537 -37.42 -4.68 -5.31
C ARG A 537 -37.71 -3.29 -5.87
N GLY A 538 -37.41 -3.08 -7.15
CA GLY A 538 -37.44 -1.75 -7.78
C GLY A 538 -36.18 -0.91 -7.57
N GLY A 539 -35.19 -1.40 -6.80
CA GLY A 539 -33.90 -0.74 -6.52
C GLY A 539 -32.65 -1.41 -7.11
N ASN A 540 -32.80 -2.21 -8.17
CA ASN A 540 -31.79 -3.22 -8.52
C ASN A 540 -30.85 -2.88 -9.69
N LEU A 541 -30.71 -1.60 -10.06
CA LEU A 541 -29.76 -1.22 -11.11
C LEU A 541 -28.28 -1.24 -10.67
N GLY A 542 -28.02 -1.45 -9.37
CA GLY A 542 -26.69 -1.24 -8.78
C GLY A 542 -26.42 0.25 -8.53
N HIS A 543 -25.40 0.55 -7.72
CA HIS A 543 -25.01 1.93 -7.35
C HIS A 543 -26.19 2.80 -6.89
N PHE A 544 -27.09 2.21 -6.09
CA PHE A 544 -28.18 2.92 -5.41
C PHE A 544 -29.25 3.53 -6.33
N GLY A 545 -29.37 3.07 -7.58
CA GLY A 545 -30.40 3.51 -8.51
C GLY A 545 -31.77 2.90 -8.25
N VAL A 546 -32.81 3.74 -8.25
CA VAL A 546 -34.21 3.32 -8.16
C VAL A 546 -34.76 3.10 -9.57
N GLU A 547 -34.76 1.85 -10.02
CA GLU A 547 -35.20 1.43 -11.36
C GLU A 547 -36.68 1.77 -11.61
N ASP A 548 -37.53 1.45 -10.64
CA ASP A 548 -38.96 1.74 -10.70
C ASP A 548 -39.41 2.39 -9.38
N PRO A 549 -39.49 3.74 -9.35
CA PRO A 549 -39.95 4.47 -8.17
C PRO A 549 -41.37 4.12 -7.75
N THR A 550 -42.25 3.74 -8.69
CA THR A 550 -43.64 3.39 -8.36
C THR A 550 -43.73 2.09 -7.59
N VAL A 551 -42.81 1.15 -7.86
CA VAL A 551 -42.69 -0.10 -7.13
C VAL A 551 -41.93 0.14 -5.83
N PHE A 552 -40.75 0.75 -5.89
CA PHE A 552 -39.86 0.91 -4.73
C PHE A 552 -40.49 1.72 -3.58
N TYR A 553 -41.26 2.77 -3.87
CA TYR A 553 -41.92 3.61 -2.86
C TYR A 553 -43.36 3.19 -2.52
N ASN A 554 -43.82 2.00 -2.95
CA ASN A 554 -45.20 1.55 -2.74
C ASN A 554 -45.34 0.05 -2.36
N THR A 555 -44.26 -0.74 -2.33
CA THR A 555 -44.35 -2.18 -2.02
C THR A 555 -44.33 -2.49 -0.52
N ASN A 556 -45.27 -3.35 -0.08
CA ASN A 556 -45.23 -4.02 1.23
C ASN A 556 -44.39 -5.32 1.24
N ASP A 557 -43.90 -5.76 0.07
CA ASP A 557 -43.24 -7.06 -0.13
C ASP A 557 -41.77 -6.88 -0.55
N GLY A 558 -40.89 -6.67 0.44
CA GLY A 558 -39.45 -6.56 0.26
C GLY A 558 -38.70 -6.40 1.60
N PRO A 559 -37.39 -6.71 1.66
CA PRO A 559 -36.57 -6.41 2.83
C PRO A 559 -36.43 -4.89 3.02
N ASN A 560 -37.29 -4.34 3.87
CA ASN A 560 -37.36 -2.91 4.18
C ASN A 560 -36.04 -2.39 4.79
N ARG A 561 -35.21 -1.72 3.98
CA ARG A 561 -34.09 -0.91 4.46
C ARG A 561 -34.57 0.51 4.71
N GLY A 562 -35.21 0.78 5.84
CA GLY A 562 -35.36 2.17 6.32
C GLY A 562 -36.59 2.93 5.82
N ASP A 563 -37.71 2.23 5.67
CA ASP A 563 -39.09 2.72 5.52
C ASP A 563 -39.36 3.57 4.26
N HIS A 564 -38.72 3.25 3.14
CA HIS A 564 -38.95 3.98 1.88
C HIS A 564 -40.40 3.85 1.40
N GLN A 565 -41.10 2.74 1.65
CA GLN A 565 -42.49 2.56 1.23
C GLN A 565 -43.51 3.52 1.88
N SER A 566 -43.16 4.16 3.01
CA SER A 566 -44.02 5.21 3.60
C SER A 566 -43.88 6.55 2.86
N GLU A 567 -42.84 6.70 2.04
CA GLU A 567 -42.51 7.91 1.29
C GLU A 567 -43.16 7.92 -0.10
N THR A 568 -44.45 7.59 -0.17
CA THR A 568 -45.21 7.39 -1.43
C THR A 568 -45.15 8.57 -2.40
N ARG A 569 -44.89 9.79 -1.93
CA ARG A 569 -44.62 10.97 -2.78
C ARG A 569 -43.46 10.78 -3.75
N ASN A 570 -42.45 9.99 -3.36
CA ASN A 570 -41.26 9.71 -4.15
C ASN A 570 -41.54 8.74 -5.32
N ALA A 571 -42.74 8.11 -5.36
CA ALA A 571 -43.17 7.30 -6.50
C ALA A 571 -43.28 8.08 -7.82
N SER A 572 -43.33 9.42 -7.74
CA SER A 572 -43.38 10.32 -8.91
C SER A 572 -42.02 10.72 -9.46
N LEU A 573 -40.93 10.33 -8.81
CA LEU A 573 -39.57 10.62 -9.27
C LEU A 573 -39.28 9.86 -10.58
N PRO A 574 -38.36 10.34 -11.44
CA PRO A 574 -38.02 9.67 -12.68
C PRO A 574 -37.28 8.35 -12.38
N PRO A 575 -37.52 7.30 -13.19
CA PRO A 575 -36.78 6.05 -13.06
C PRO A 575 -35.29 6.28 -13.28
N ALA A 576 -34.50 5.51 -12.56
CA ALA A 576 -33.06 5.51 -12.71
C ALA A 576 -32.62 4.67 -13.91
N VAL A 577 -31.48 5.01 -14.51
CA VAL A 577 -30.87 4.26 -15.61
C VAL A 577 -29.37 4.12 -15.34
N LEU A 578 -28.88 2.89 -15.40
CA LEU A 578 -27.44 2.62 -15.33
C LEU A 578 -26.78 3.10 -16.63
N ARG A 579 -25.76 3.95 -16.50
CA ARG A 579 -24.93 4.46 -17.59
C ARG A 579 -23.50 3.98 -17.42
N HIS A 580 -22.92 3.52 -18.52
CA HIS A 580 -21.51 3.20 -18.60
C HIS A 580 -20.81 4.31 -19.37
N ARG A 581 -19.83 4.94 -18.72
CA ARG A 581 -19.13 6.12 -19.20
C ARG A 581 -17.66 5.85 -19.37
N LEU A 582 -17.06 6.63 -20.24
CA LEU A 582 -15.62 6.72 -20.43
C LEU A 582 -15.15 8.08 -19.92
N TYR A 583 -14.25 8.07 -18.95
CA TYR A 583 -13.54 9.23 -18.45
C TYR A 583 -12.17 9.26 -19.10
N SER A 584 -11.93 10.24 -19.96
CA SER A 584 -10.71 10.39 -20.75
C SER A 584 -9.89 11.54 -20.19
N TYR A 585 -8.72 11.23 -19.65
CA TYR A 585 -7.79 12.20 -19.08
C TYR A 585 -6.62 12.45 -20.02
N ASP A 586 -6.32 13.74 -20.20
CA ASP A 586 -5.20 14.21 -21.01
C ASP A 586 -3.85 13.87 -20.33
N PRO A 587 -2.95 13.13 -21.01
CA PRO A 587 -1.61 12.81 -20.49
C PRO A 587 -0.79 14.05 -20.11
N ALA A 588 -1.00 15.21 -20.75
CA ALA A 588 -0.32 16.44 -20.42
C ALA A 588 -0.72 16.95 -19.02
N GLN A 589 -2.01 16.92 -18.68
CA GLN A 589 -2.47 17.28 -17.33
C GLN A 589 -1.91 16.33 -16.27
N LEU A 590 -1.75 15.05 -16.60
CA LEU A 590 -1.11 14.08 -15.70
C LEU A 590 0.38 14.36 -15.50
N ALA A 591 1.05 14.88 -16.53
CA ALA A 591 2.44 15.33 -16.43
C ALA A 591 2.56 16.59 -15.55
N GLU A 592 1.64 17.55 -15.68
CA GLU A 592 1.55 18.73 -14.79
C GLU A 592 1.39 18.32 -13.32
N VAL A 593 0.60 17.26 -13.03
CA VAL A 593 0.46 16.73 -11.67
C VAL A 593 1.80 16.23 -11.13
N LEU A 594 2.55 15.47 -11.93
CA LEU A 594 3.86 14.96 -11.51
C LEU A 594 4.93 16.05 -11.39
N ALA A 595 4.77 17.16 -12.12
CA ALA A 595 5.58 18.36 -11.99
C ALA A 595 5.20 19.23 -10.76
N GLY A 596 4.06 18.96 -10.12
CA GLY A 596 3.54 19.75 -9.00
C GLY A 596 2.85 21.04 -9.42
N GLU A 597 2.50 21.17 -10.70
CA GLU A 597 1.81 22.32 -11.29
C GLU A 597 0.29 22.19 -11.21
N ARG A 598 -0.20 20.96 -11.05
CA ARG A 598 -1.61 20.62 -10.92
C ARG A 598 -1.84 19.66 -9.75
N GLU A 599 -2.97 19.81 -9.07
CA GLU A 599 -3.40 18.84 -8.06
C GLU A 599 -4.01 17.59 -8.72
N PRO A 600 -3.84 16.37 -8.17
CA PRO A 600 -4.37 15.14 -8.78
C PRO A 600 -5.89 15.14 -9.04
N HIS A 601 -6.67 15.84 -8.21
CA HIS A 601 -8.13 15.95 -8.36
C HIS A 601 -8.56 17.04 -9.35
N ALA A 602 -7.62 17.89 -9.80
CA ALA A 602 -7.88 19.01 -10.70
C ALA A 602 -7.68 18.63 -12.19
N CYS A 603 -7.35 17.38 -12.49
CA CYS A 603 -7.40 16.86 -13.86
C CYS A 603 -8.85 16.78 -14.33
N GLU A 604 -9.18 17.45 -15.42
CA GLU A 604 -10.55 17.50 -15.95
C GLU A 604 -10.75 16.44 -17.04
N PRO A 605 -11.59 15.42 -16.81
CA PRO A 605 -11.84 14.39 -17.81
C PRO A 605 -12.81 14.89 -18.87
N THR A 606 -12.59 14.45 -20.12
CA THR A 606 -13.68 14.38 -21.10
C THR A 606 -14.55 13.16 -20.75
N ILE A 607 -15.85 13.38 -20.56
CA ILE A 607 -16.81 12.33 -20.17
C ILE A 607 -17.76 12.06 -21.34
N SER A 608 -17.82 10.80 -21.78
CA SER A 608 -18.73 10.32 -22.83
C SER A 608 -19.38 8.99 -22.45
N ASP A 609 -20.49 8.64 -23.08
CA ASP A 609 -21.10 7.32 -22.88
C ASP A 609 -20.32 6.26 -23.68
N PHE A 610 -20.03 5.10 -23.08
CA PHE A 610 -19.36 4.00 -23.77
C PHE A 610 -20.38 3.24 -24.64
N PRO A 611 -20.07 2.92 -25.91
CA PRO A 611 -20.99 2.21 -26.79
C PRO A 611 -21.07 0.73 -26.38
N LEU A 612 -22.13 0.37 -25.67
CA LEU A 612 -22.36 -0.99 -25.20
C LEU A 612 -23.54 -1.66 -25.93
N PRO A 613 -23.49 -2.99 -26.13
CA PRO A 613 -24.69 -3.77 -26.37
C PRO A 613 -25.71 -3.58 -25.24
N GLU A 614 -26.99 -3.70 -25.55
CA GLU A 614 -28.06 -3.57 -24.55
C GLU A 614 -27.89 -4.59 -23.41
N GLY A 615 -28.06 -4.12 -22.17
CA GLY A 615 -27.91 -4.95 -20.96
C GLY A 615 -26.47 -5.29 -20.55
N ALA A 616 -25.48 -5.05 -21.41
CA ALA A 616 -24.08 -5.32 -21.11
C ALA A 616 -23.53 -4.38 -20.04
N ARG A 617 -22.56 -4.88 -19.26
CA ARG A 617 -21.83 -4.07 -18.27
C ARG A 617 -20.35 -4.00 -18.58
N LEU A 618 -19.81 -2.79 -18.65
CA LEU A 618 -18.38 -2.56 -18.81
C LEU A 618 -17.65 -2.68 -17.47
N VAL A 619 -16.66 -3.57 -17.38
CA VAL A 619 -15.92 -3.78 -16.12
C VAL A 619 -14.42 -3.52 -16.20
N GLY A 620 -13.81 -3.54 -17.39
CA GLY A 620 -12.38 -3.29 -17.53
C GLY A 620 -11.98 -3.01 -18.96
N LEU A 621 -10.88 -2.29 -19.12
CA LEU A 621 -10.27 -1.96 -20.40
C LEU A 621 -8.81 -2.43 -20.44
N HIS A 622 -8.32 -2.71 -21.64
CA HIS A 622 -6.90 -2.91 -21.94
C HIS A 622 -6.62 -2.34 -23.34
N TYR A 623 -5.51 -1.62 -23.50
CA TYR A 623 -5.09 -1.13 -24.82
C TYR A 623 -3.97 -2.01 -25.37
N ASP A 624 -4.27 -2.70 -26.47
CA ASP A 624 -3.34 -3.56 -27.20
C ASP A 624 -2.69 -2.72 -28.30
N GLU A 625 -1.50 -2.20 -28.00
CA GLU A 625 -0.72 -1.37 -28.92
C GLU A 625 -0.39 -2.13 -30.22
N SER A 626 -0.07 -3.42 -30.13
CA SER A 626 0.35 -4.22 -31.28
C SER A 626 -0.73 -4.33 -32.36
N ARG A 627 -2.01 -4.23 -31.95
CA ARG A 627 -3.16 -4.26 -32.85
C ARG A 627 -3.85 -2.91 -33.01
N GLY A 628 -3.46 -1.90 -32.22
CA GLY A 628 -4.15 -0.61 -32.15
C GLY A 628 -5.60 -0.73 -31.67
N LEU A 629 -5.89 -1.67 -30.77
CA LEU A 629 -7.23 -1.99 -30.31
C LEU A 629 -7.42 -1.66 -28.83
N LEU A 630 -8.56 -1.04 -28.50
CA LEU A 630 -9.05 -0.96 -27.13
C LEU A 630 -9.95 -2.17 -26.85
N TRP A 631 -9.47 -3.08 -26.02
CA TRP A 631 -10.22 -4.23 -25.57
C TRP A 631 -11.05 -3.89 -24.34
N ALA A 632 -12.31 -4.28 -24.36
CA ALA A 632 -13.26 -4.09 -23.28
C ALA A 632 -13.77 -5.44 -22.76
N LEU A 633 -13.62 -5.65 -21.46
CA LEU A 633 -14.24 -6.76 -20.78
C LEU A 633 -15.70 -6.39 -20.46
N LEU A 634 -16.63 -7.06 -21.14
CA LEU A 634 -18.06 -6.85 -20.99
C LEU A 634 -18.69 -8.06 -20.30
N ARG A 635 -19.60 -7.78 -19.36
CA ARG A 635 -20.41 -8.77 -18.67
C ARG A 635 -21.85 -8.77 -19.15
N ASP A 636 -22.54 -9.87 -18.86
CA ASP A 636 -23.98 -10.01 -19.03
C ASP A 636 -24.41 -9.79 -20.50
N VAL A 637 -23.58 -10.23 -21.45
CA VAL A 637 -23.79 -9.99 -22.89
C VAL A 637 -24.62 -11.11 -23.53
N ILE A 638 -24.08 -12.33 -23.60
CA ILE A 638 -24.79 -13.44 -24.25
C ILE A 638 -25.78 -14.02 -23.24
N ASP A 639 -27.06 -14.02 -23.61
CA ASP A 639 -28.21 -14.43 -22.78
C ASP A 639 -28.25 -13.76 -21.40
N GLY A 640 -27.72 -12.52 -21.30
CA GLY A 640 -27.64 -11.77 -20.05
C GLY A 640 -26.70 -12.39 -19.00
N LYS A 641 -25.80 -13.28 -19.41
CA LYS A 641 -24.99 -14.10 -18.48
C LYS A 641 -23.52 -14.21 -18.86
N LYS A 642 -23.20 -14.39 -20.15
CA LYS A 642 -21.84 -14.71 -20.55
C LYS A 642 -21.00 -13.45 -20.76
N PRO A 643 -19.80 -13.38 -20.17
CA PRO A 643 -18.88 -12.29 -20.46
C PRO A 643 -18.15 -12.49 -21.79
N VAL A 644 -17.71 -11.39 -22.38
CA VAL A 644 -16.95 -11.34 -23.63
C VAL A 644 -15.79 -10.35 -23.52
N LEU A 645 -14.75 -10.56 -24.32
CA LEU A 645 -13.75 -9.55 -24.63
C LEU A 645 -14.12 -8.92 -25.97
N ALA A 646 -14.55 -7.66 -25.97
CA ALA A 646 -14.94 -6.92 -27.16
C ALA A 646 -13.80 -5.99 -27.60
N ALA A 647 -13.42 -6.06 -28.87
CA ALA A 647 -12.39 -5.21 -29.47
C ALA A 647 -13.01 -3.97 -30.12
N TYR A 648 -12.49 -2.80 -29.77
CA TYR A 648 -12.87 -1.52 -30.35
C TYR A 648 -11.69 -0.90 -31.08
N THR A 649 -11.94 -0.44 -32.30
CA THR A 649 -11.05 0.53 -32.97
C THR A 649 -11.41 1.94 -32.52
N ILE A 650 -10.40 2.80 -32.41
CA ILE A 650 -10.58 4.22 -32.10
C ILE A 650 -10.47 5.00 -33.42
N THR A 651 -11.61 5.43 -33.95
CA THR A 651 -11.68 6.18 -35.21
C THR A 651 -11.03 7.57 -35.07
N GLN A 652 -10.26 7.98 -36.08
CA GLN A 652 -9.81 9.37 -36.23
C GLN A 652 -10.95 10.21 -36.82
N THR A 653 -11.04 11.47 -36.42
CA THR A 653 -11.86 12.44 -37.15
C THR A 653 -11.20 12.73 -38.50
N GLU A 654 -11.99 12.92 -39.56
CA GLU A 654 -11.50 13.54 -40.78
C GLU A 654 -10.91 14.92 -40.43
N GLY A 655 -9.58 15.07 -40.48
CA GLY A 655 -8.87 16.32 -40.20
C GLY A 655 -7.85 16.30 -39.05
N GLU A 656 -7.69 15.18 -38.34
CA GLU A 656 -6.46 14.82 -37.59
C GLU A 656 -5.51 14.06 -38.51
#